data_AF-A0A370VAH3-F1
#
_entry.id   AF-A0A370VAH3-F1
#
_cell.length_a   1.000
_cell.length_b   1.000
_cell.length_c   1.000
_cell.angle_alpha   90.00
_cell.angle_beta   90.00
_cell.angle_gamma   90.00
#
_symmetry.space_group_name_H-M   'P 1'
#
loop_
_entity.id
_entity.type
_entity.pdbx_description
1 polymer ?
#
loop_
_entity_poly.entity_id
_entity_poly.type
_entity_poly.pdbx_seq_one_letter_code
_entity_poly.pdbx_strand_id
1 'polypeptide(L)'
;MTVSTEVDHNEYTGNGVTTSFPYTFRIFKKSDLTVQIADLNENITVLKLDTDYSVTGAGGYNGGNVILSKALANGHQISISRELPVTQETDLRNQGKFFAEVHEDALDKLTMLIQQVGSMFRLALRKPSIIANWYDALNNYIRNVRDPRDPQDAATKNYVDGVANSNLSRTLRTPEPIPSLPNAATRANKIIAFDSAGNPYVTMPPSGSATDVFVELAKPTGPTLIGVQPQGNLSQLLIYVTPEQFGAIGDGTAHPLSERYLTLSAAQAVYPFVTSLTQTIDWAACQAADNYARGKVPVRCPFYANYHFGSTNYLSLGVNSKWYGSDSTMTDSGGATMTRTNGSGFAFGQDAIVRVMDAAAAGSSDQFVRGIVFKGFRLTRGVARRSATKGTSRIGLHLYNAIKAEIDITPNGNEYGLFGYIAWGHKITVRGDSNHKHLFIDAVSASPEYTPPGGEAVTACDIRIEADAGPFGVVLRKCKYTRIHGFVEGAIASASQPNYDYVNETAVAVTLIDCDSIDVSQLGIEAWQGVHLYASGSTVTMTESWTQDSLLLNTTGKHGAFQSMSALTGASELAVLPATNNSYFYALNMSSVTIKNMTCDMSGAGFANTFLCTTNEANSRILFENTKVYFGSSRLLHPLNGYWSNIDTINDPYIPSYLVPSGHTYIGRGKCIALDYTSTTLAADGT
;
A
#
# COMPACT_ATOMS: atom_id res chain seq x y z
N MET A 1 -68.19 53.81 51.46
CA MET A 1 -66.83 54.36 51.74
C MET A 1 -66.10 54.44 50.41
N THR A 2 -65.08 55.28 50.28
CA THR A 2 -64.35 55.50 49.03
C THR A 2 -63.00 54.78 49.03
N VAL A 3 -62.42 54.55 47.86
CA VAL A 3 -61.03 54.07 47.72
C VAL A 3 -60.09 55.19 48.18
N SER A 4 -59.52 55.02 49.37
CA SER A 4 -58.63 55.99 50.03
C SER A 4 -57.17 55.53 50.16
N THR A 5 -56.82 54.35 49.63
CA THR A 5 -55.47 53.78 49.66
C THR A 5 -54.83 53.80 48.28
N GLU A 6 -53.52 54.05 48.22
CA GLU A 6 -52.71 53.93 46.99
C GLU A 6 -52.21 52.49 46.74
N VAL A 7 -52.44 51.59 47.70
CA VAL A 7 -52.04 50.18 47.60
C VAL A 7 -53.02 49.43 46.68
N ASP A 8 -52.49 48.85 45.61
CA ASP A 8 -53.22 48.09 44.60
C ASP A 8 -52.66 46.67 44.37
N HIS A 9 -51.56 46.35 45.03
CA HIS A 9 -50.94 45.03 45.06
C HIS A 9 -50.27 44.77 46.42
N ASN A 10 -50.05 43.49 46.71
CA ASN A 10 -49.24 43.04 47.84
C ASN A 10 -48.30 41.93 47.37
N GLU A 11 -47.09 41.90 47.92
CA GLU A 11 -46.09 40.88 47.62
C GLU A 11 -45.64 40.17 48.89
N TYR A 12 -45.42 38.86 48.80
CA TYR A 12 -44.93 38.04 49.90
C TYR A 12 -43.88 37.05 49.42
N THR A 13 -43.03 36.60 50.35
CA THR A 13 -42.09 35.49 50.11
C THR A 13 -42.58 34.25 50.84
N GLY A 14 -42.62 33.13 50.12
CA GLY A 14 -42.99 31.83 50.67
C GLY A 14 -41.94 31.31 51.64
N ASN A 15 -42.41 30.70 52.73
CA ASN A 15 -41.58 30.01 53.73
C ASN A 15 -41.75 28.48 53.65
N GLY A 16 -42.47 27.97 52.65
CA GLY A 16 -42.78 26.55 52.49
C GLY A 16 -43.96 26.05 53.33
N VAL A 17 -44.57 26.89 54.17
CA VAL A 17 -45.63 26.49 55.12
C VAL A 17 -46.91 27.34 54.99
N THR A 18 -46.76 28.65 54.79
CA THR A 18 -47.89 29.59 54.72
C THR A 18 -48.75 29.36 53.47
N THR A 19 -50.06 29.18 53.67
CA THR A 19 -51.06 29.06 52.60
C THR A 19 -51.96 30.29 52.47
N SER A 20 -52.06 31.12 53.51
CA SER A 20 -52.94 32.29 53.52
C SER A 20 -52.12 33.58 53.48
N PHE A 21 -52.41 34.41 52.48
CA PHE A 21 -51.75 35.69 52.23
C PHE A 21 -52.80 36.80 52.23
N PRO A 22 -52.69 37.80 53.12
CA PRO A 22 -53.64 38.90 53.13
C PRO A 22 -53.48 39.77 51.87
N TYR A 23 -54.55 40.45 51.48
CA TYR A 23 -54.48 41.59 50.56
C TYR A 23 -55.19 42.77 51.23
N THR A 24 -54.61 43.96 51.13
CA THR A 24 -55.01 45.13 51.94
C THR A 24 -55.76 46.19 51.16
N PHE A 25 -56.37 45.81 50.04
CA PHE A 25 -57.02 46.71 49.10
C PHE A 25 -58.39 46.18 48.67
N ARG A 26 -59.35 47.09 48.38
CA ARG A 26 -60.74 46.72 48.01
C ARG A 26 -60.78 46.00 46.65
N ILE A 27 -61.64 44.99 46.52
CA ILE A 27 -62.01 44.37 45.23
C ILE A 27 -63.54 44.21 45.18
N PHE A 28 -64.17 44.27 44.01
CA PHE A 28 -65.63 44.11 43.91
C PHE A 28 -66.04 42.65 43.85
N LYS A 29 -65.33 41.84 43.06
CA LYS A 29 -65.57 40.40 42.84
C LYS A 29 -64.27 39.64 43.08
N LYS A 30 -64.37 38.34 43.41
CA LYS A 30 -63.19 37.48 43.58
C LYS A 30 -62.32 37.40 42.32
N SER A 31 -62.93 37.55 41.15
CA SER A 31 -62.29 37.56 39.84
C SER A 31 -61.47 38.81 39.55
N ASP A 32 -61.55 39.85 40.39
CA ASP A 32 -60.84 41.11 40.17
C ASP A 32 -59.40 41.07 40.74
N LEU A 33 -58.90 39.87 41.03
CA LEU A 33 -57.54 39.61 41.48
C LEU A 33 -56.80 38.76 40.46
N THR A 34 -55.55 39.13 40.24
CA THR A 34 -54.55 38.30 39.58
C THR A 34 -53.49 37.92 40.60
N VAL A 35 -53.30 36.62 40.79
CA VAL A 35 -52.30 36.05 41.70
C VAL A 35 -51.22 35.38 40.87
N GLN A 36 -49.98 35.78 41.06
CA GLN A 36 -48.83 35.25 40.34
C GLN A 36 -47.77 34.77 41.31
N ILE A 37 -47.03 33.73 40.92
CA ILE A 37 -45.85 33.27 41.65
C ILE A 37 -44.61 33.32 40.76
N ALA A 38 -43.47 33.67 41.36
CA ALA A 38 -42.16 33.55 40.74
C ALA A 38 -41.34 32.47 41.47
N ASP A 39 -40.78 31.51 40.72
CA ASP A 39 -39.89 30.48 41.25
C ASP A 39 -38.44 30.99 41.38
N LEU A 40 -37.54 30.15 41.93
CA LEU A 40 -36.12 30.49 42.11
C LEU A 40 -35.33 30.61 40.79
N ASN A 41 -35.91 30.20 39.66
CA ASN A 41 -35.34 30.34 38.32
C ASN A 41 -35.96 31.55 37.57
N GLU A 42 -36.70 32.41 38.28
CA GLU A 42 -37.38 33.59 37.73
C GLU A 42 -38.47 33.27 36.67
N ASN A 43 -39.05 32.07 36.72
CA ASN A 43 -40.23 31.72 35.93
C ASN A 43 -41.49 32.25 36.63
N ILE A 44 -42.33 32.98 35.89
CA ILE A 44 -43.58 33.55 36.39
C ILE A 44 -44.75 32.67 35.99
N THR A 45 -45.60 32.29 36.96
CA THR A 45 -46.83 31.51 36.75
C THR A 45 -48.03 32.26 37.31
N VAL A 46 -49.08 32.44 36.49
CA VAL A 46 -50.38 32.96 36.94
C VAL A 46 -51.20 31.82 37.54
N LEU A 47 -51.65 31.97 38.78
CA LEU A 47 -52.49 31.00 39.48
C LEU A 47 -53.96 31.17 39.07
N LYS A 48 -54.70 30.06 39.02
CA LYS A 48 -56.13 30.05 38.65
C LYS A 48 -57.03 30.13 39.89
N LEU A 49 -57.95 31.09 39.88
CA LEU A 49 -58.99 31.22 40.91
C LEU A 49 -59.86 29.95 40.98
N ASP A 50 -60.23 29.54 42.19
CA ASP A 50 -61.02 28.35 42.53
C ASP A 50 -60.36 27.00 42.19
N THR A 51 -59.13 27.01 41.65
CA THR A 51 -58.29 25.81 41.45
C THR A 51 -57.03 25.86 42.30
N ASP A 52 -56.23 26.91 42.11
CA ASP A 52 -54.93 27.08 42.77
C ASP A 52 -55.06 27.91 44.05
N TYR A 53 -56.08 28.78 44.12
CA TYR A 53 -56.35 29.60 45.30
C TYR A 53 -57.83 29.96 45.42
N SER A 54 -58.25 30.33 46.63
CA SER A 54 -59.57 30.91 46.92
C SER A 54 -59.43 32.29 47.55
N VAL A 55 -60.47 33.12 47.42
CA VAL A 55 -60.48 34.52 47.89
C VAL A 55 -61.57 34.73 48.94
N THR A 56 -61.19 35.37 50.05
CA THR A 56 -62.09 35.87 51.09
C THR A 56 -62.10 37.41 51.07
N GLY A 57 -63.14 38.05 51.59
CA GLY A 57 -63.21 39.51 51.74
C GLY A 57 -63.61 40.30 50.48
N ALA A 58 -64.00 39.63 49.38
CA ALA A 58 -64.49 40.31 48.18
C ALA A 58 -65.74 41.16 48.47
N GLY A 59 -65.79 42.38 47.93
CA GLY A 59 -66.80 43.41 48.22
C GLY A 59 -66.52 44.22 49.49
N GLY A 60 -65.60 43.78 50.35
CA GLY A 60 -65.19 44.47 51.56
C GLY A 60 -64.17 45.59 51.31
N TYR A 61 -64.17 46.60 52.17
CA TYR A 61 -63.32 47.80 52.04
C TYR A 61 -61.87 47.61 52.50
N ASN A 62 -61.63 46.68 53.43
CA ASN A 62 -60.34 46.50 54.08
C ASN A 62 -59.52 45.34 53.48
N GLY A 63 -59.93 44.84 52.31
CA GLY A 63 -59.35 43.66 51.68
C GLY A 63 -59.76 42.34 52.34
N GLY A 64 -58.92 41.32 52.23
CA GLY A 64 -59.22 39.95 52.65
C GLY A 64 -58.00 39.04 52.55
N ASN A 65 -58.20 37.75 52.28
CA ASN A 65 -57.10 36.80 52.10
C ASN A 65 -57.23 36.02 50.79
N VAL A 66 -56.09 35.81 50.14
CA VAL A 66 -55.84 34.76 49.15
C VAL A 66 -55.37 33.51 49.90
N ILE A 67 -56.07 32.39 49.75
CA ILE A 67 -55.73 31.11 50.38
C ILE A 67 -55.37 30.13 49.28
N LEU A 68 -54.08 29.79 49.17
CA LEU A 68 -53.55 28.84 48.20
C LEU A 68 -53.96 27.40 48.57
N SER A 69 -54.21 26.57 47.56
CA SER A 69 -54.49 25.14 47.74
C SER A 69 -53.26 24.33 48.18
N LYS A 70 -52.06 24.89 47.99
CA LYS A 70 -50.77 24.36 48.45
C LYS A 70 -49.94 25.49 49.06
N ALA A 71 -49.14 25.18 50.09
CA ALA A 71 -48.24 26.17 50.70
C ALA A 71 -47.26 26.72 49.66
N LEU A 72 -47.02 28.04 49.68
CA LEU A 72 -46.05 28.66 48.78
C LEU A 72 -44.65 28.18 49.16
N ALA A 73 -43.96 27.55 48.21
CA ALA A 73 -42.64 26.97 48.42
C ALA A 73 -41.63 28.00 48.94
N ASN A 74 -40.64 27.54 49.71
CA ASN A 74 -39.64 28.41 50.33
C ASN A 74 -38.88 29.23 49.27
N GLY A 75 -38.80 30.54 49.46
CA GLY A 75 -38.11 31.47 48.56
C GLY A 75 -38.87 31.82 47.27
N HIS A 76 -40.03 31.21 46.99
CA HIS A 76 -40.88 31.67 45.88
C HIS A 76 -41.56 32.98 46.26
N GLN A 77 -41.71 33.91 45.32
CA GLN A 77 -42.45 35.15 45.54
C GLN A 77 -43.89 34.98 45.08
N ILE A 78 -44.84 35.59 45.77
CA ILE A 78 -46.23 35.72 45.35
C ILE A 78 -46.58 37.20 45.22
N SER A 79 -47.18 37.56 44.09
CA SER A 79 -47.79 38.87 43.86
C SER A 79 -49.31 38.70 43.80
N ILE A 80 -50.02 39.52 44.57
CA ILE A 80 -51.47 39.59 44.59
C ILE A 80 -51.84 40.99 44.15
N SER A 81 -52.39 41.13 42.95
CA SER A 81 -52.64 42.43 42.33
C SER A 81 -54.11 42.56 41.94
N ARG A 82 -54.65 43.77 42.03
CA ARG A 82 -55.98 44.09 41.49
C ARG A 82 -55.90 44.15 39.97
N GLU A 83 -56.79 43.42 39.29
CA GLU A 83 -56.95 43.51 37.84
C GLU A 83 -58.44 43.60 37.49
N LEU A 84 -58.87 44.79 37.08
CA LEU A 84 -60.25 45.07 36.71
C LEU A 84 -60.41 45.15 35.18
N PRO A 85 -61.53 44.65 34.63
CA PRO A 85 -61.90 44.95 33.25
C PRO A 85 -62.03 46.47 33.05
N VAL A 86 -61.39 46.99 32.00
CA VAL A 86 -61.43 48.41 31.59
C VAL A 86 -62.78 48.72 30.93
N THR A 87 -63.85 48.62 31.72
CA THR A 87 -65.24 48.81 31.30
C THR A 87 -66.02 49.61 32.35
N GLN A 88 -67.04 50.35 31.92
CA GLN A 88 -68.00 50.96 32.83
C GLN A 88 -69.23 50.06 32.94
N GLU A 89 -69.47 49.48 34.12
CA GLU A 89 -70.63 48.59 34.36
C GLU A 89 -71.88 49.36 34.79
N THR A 90 -71.71 50.56 35.34
CA THR A 90 -72.80 51.39 35.87
C THR A 90 -73.33 52.36 34.82
N ASP A 91 -74.60 52.18 34.45
CA ASP A 91 -75.38 53.12 33.62
C ASP A 91 -76.29 53.98 34.52
N LEU A 92 -76.00 55.29 34.59
CA LEU A 92 -76.72 56.24 35.44
C LEU A 92 -77.98 56.75 34.74
N ARG A 93 -79.17 56.43 35.27
CA ARG A 93 -80.46 56.83 34.69
C ARG A 93 -80.88 58.24 35.10
N ASN A 94 -81.46 58.98 34.16
CA ASN A 94 -82.01 60.31 34.42
C ASN A 94 -83.31 60.22 35.27
N GLN A 95 -83.51 61.15 36.21
CA GLN A 95 -84.68 61.27 37.10
C GLN A 95 -84.95 60.08 38.07
N GLY A 96 -83.93 59.28 38.39
CA GLY A 96 -84.00 58.26 39.44
C GLY A 96 -83.72 58.79 40.86
N LYS A 97 -83.99 57.99 41.90
CA LYS A 97 -83.55 58.29 43.27
C LYS A 97 -82.01 58.29 43.34
N PHE A 98 -81.42 59.25 44.04
CA PHE A 98 -79.98 59.31 44.23
C PHE A 98 -79.53 58.22 45.22
N PHE A 99 -78.93 57.15 44.70
CA PHE A 99 -78.24 56.13 45.49
C PHE A 99 -76.75 56.45 45.50
N ALA A 100 -76.25 56.96 46.63
CA ALA A 100 -74.86 57.40 46.77
C ALA A 100 -73.88 56.25 46.48
N GLU A 101 -74.19 55.04 46.95
CA GLU A 101 -73.37 53.85 46.78
C GLU A 101 -73.13 53.49 45.30
N VAL A 102 -74.12 53.67 44.43
CA VAL A 102 -73.99 53.39 42.98
C VAL A 102 -73.01 54.36 42.31
N HIS A 103 -73.01 55.61 42.76
CA HIS A 103 -72.08 56.63 42.26
C HIS A 103 -70.68 56.39 42.81
N GLU A 104 -70.56 56.10 44.10
CA GLU A 104 -69.27 55.82 44.73
C GLU A 104 -68.61 54.56 44.17
N ASP A 105 -69.35 53.45 43.98
CA ASP A 105 -68.76 52.24 43.38
C ASP A 105 -68.28 52.47 41.93
N ALA A 106 -68.96 53.34 41.17
CA ALA A 106 -68.52 53.72 39.82
C ALA A 106 -67.26 54.60 39.83
N LEU A 107 -67.18 55.58 40.72
CA LEU A 107 -66.00 56.44 40.90
C LEU A 107 -64.81 55.67 41.49
N ASP A 108 -65.07 54.75 42.42
CA ASP A 108 -64.08 53.84 42.98
C ASP A 108 -63.52 52.94 41.87
N LYS A 109 -64.37 52.34 41.01
CA LYS A 109 -63.89 51.53 39.88
C LYS A 109 -62.96 52.34 38.96
N LEU A 110 -63.32 53.58 38.63
CA LEU A 110 -62.46 54.46 37.82
C LEU A 110 -61.14 54.77 38.53
N THR A 111 -61.17 55.05 39.82
CA THR A 111 -59.96 55.30 40.64
C THR A 111 -59.06 54.07 40.68
N MET A 112 -59.64 52.87 40.83
CA MET A 112 -58.90 51.60 40.80
C MET A 112 -58.29 51.32 39.43
N LEU A 113 -58.98 51.63 38.32
CA LEU A 113 -58.42 51.52 36.97
C LEU A 113 -57.24 52.48 36.76
N ILE A 114 -57.28 53.68 37.33
CA ILE A 114 -56.15 54.63 37.31
C ILE A 114 -54.96 54.09 38.11
N GLN A 115 -55.19 53.50 39.29
CA GLN A 115 -54.14 52.84 40.08
C GLN A 115 -53.48 51.71 39.27
N GLN A 116 -54.29 50.87 38.63
CA GLN A 116 -53.81 49.78 37.78
C GLN A 116 -52.91 50.28 36.64
N VAL A 117 -53.30 51.37 35.95
CA VAL A 117 -52.44 52.02 34.94
C VAL A 117 -51.13 52.53 35.55
N GLY A 118 -51.20 53.13 36.74
CA GLY A 118 -50.02 53.56 37.50
C GLY A 118 -49.05 52.41 37.78
N SER A 119 -49.55 51.24 38.17
CA SER A 119 -48.75 50.04 38.42
C SER A 119 -48.15 49.46 37.13
N MET A 120 -48.87 49.46 36.02
CA MET A 120 -48.30 49.08 34.72
C MET A 120 -47.10 49.96 34.36
N PHE A 121 -47.15 51.27 34.61
CA PHE A 121 -46.02 52.16 34.37
C PHE A 121 -44.84 51.96 35.32
N ARG A 122 -45.04 51.36 36.51
CA ARG A 122 -43.94 50.98 37.41
C ARG A 122 -43.10 49.83 36.85
N LEU A 123 -43.71 48.96 36.04
CA LEU A 123 -43.04 47.81 35.41
C LEU A 123 -42.43 48.13 34.04
N ALA A 124 -42.80 49.26 33.43
CA ALA A 124 -42.31 49.67 32.13
C ALA A 124 -40.90 50.27 32.21
N LEU A 125 -40.07 49.98 31.21
CA LEU A 125 -38.83 50.69 30.98
C LEU A 125 -39.16 52.15 30.62
N ARG A 126 -38.83 53.10 31.51
CA ARG A 126 -39.21 54.51 31.36
C ARG A 126 -38.06 55.47 31.65
N LYS A 127 -38.23 56.71 31.20
CA LYS A 127 -37.36 57.82 31.60
C LYS A 127 -37.65 58.19 33.07
N PRO A 128 -36.62 58.46 33.89
CA PRO A 128 -36.84 58.86 35.28
C PRO A 128 -37.50 60.24 35.42
N SER A 129 -37.31 61.12 34.43
CA SER A 129 -37.98 62.43 34.35
C SER A 129 -38.06 62.91 32.89
N ILE A 130 -38.84 63.98 32.64
CA ILE A 130 -39.01 64.53 31.29
C ILE A 130 -37.69 65.04 30.67
N ILE A 131 -36.76 65.50 31.53
CA ILE A 131 -35.46 66.05 31.12
C ILE A 131 -34.38 64.98 30.91
N ALA A 132 -34.58 63.74 31.40
CA ALA A 132 -33.62 62.67 31.16
C ALA A 132 -33.53 62.36 29.66
N ASN A 133 -32.42 61.80 29.18
CA ASN A 133 -32.30 61.34 27.78
C ASN A 133 -32.00 59.83 27.71
N TRP A 134 -32.31 59.10 28.78
CA TRP A 134 -32.10 57.67 28.91
C TRP A 134 -33.31 57.01 29.56
N TYR A 135 -33.46 55.72 29.29
CA TYR A 135 -34.37 54.84 30.01
C TYR A 135 -33.62 54.24 31.20
N ASP A 136 -34.25 54.24 32.38
CA ASP A 136 -33.66 53.68 33.59
C ASP A 136 -34.26 52.29 33.85
N ALA A 137 -33.42 51.26 33.79
CA ALA A 137 -33.82 49.89 34.10
C ALA A 137 -33.82 49.59 35.61
N LEU A 138 -33.40 50.54 36.46
CA LEU A 138 -33.35 50.42 37.92
C LEU A 138 -32.57 49.18 38.39
N ASN A 139 -31.45 48.91 37.70
CA ASN A 139 -30.58 47.74 37.92
C ASN A 139 -31.25 46.38 37.62
N ASN A 140 -32.42 46.35 36.95
CA ASN A 140 -33.02 45.12 36.45
C ASN A 140 -32.40 44.67 35.13
N TYR A 141 -32.42 43.36 34.87
CA TYR A 141 -32.02 42.81 33.58
C TYR A 141 -33.00 43.17 32.47
N ILE A 142 -32.47 43.45 31.28
CA ILE A 142 -33.25 43.49 30.04
C ILE A 142 -32.98 42.18 29.29
N ARG A 143 -33.91 41.23 29.40
CA ARG A 143 -33.81 39.90 28.77
C ARG A 143 -34.62 39.82 27.46
N ASN A 144 -34.28 38.87 26.60
CA ASN A 144 -34.92 38.62 25.30
C ASN A 144 -34.83 39.79 24.30
N VAL A 145 -33.73 40.55 24.36
CA VAL A 145 -33.39 41.55 23.34
C VAL A 145 -32.93 40.83 22.07
N ARG A 146 -33.41 41.25 20.90
CA ARG A 146 -32.98 40.73 19.60
C ARG A 146 -31.54 41.18 19.29
N ASP A 147 -30.80 40.41 18.50
CA ASP A 147 -29.46 40.83 18.05
C ASP A 147 -29.50 42.18 17.31
N PRO A 148 -28.48 43.04 17.50
CA PRO A 148 -28.45 44.38 16.94
C PRO A 148 -28.36 44.32 15.41
N ARG A 149 -29.14 45.17 14.73
CA ARG A 149 -29.11 45.33 13.26
C ARG A 149 -28.50 46.67 12.87
N ASP A 150 -28.89 47.73 13.57
CA ASP A 150 -28.49 49.10 13.31
C ASP A 150 -27.45 49.59 14.34
N PRO A 151 -26.58 50.59 14.05
CA PRO A 151 -25.42 50.92 14.88
C PRO A 151 -25.71 51.41 16.31
N GLN A 152 -26.95 51.82 16.60
CA GLN A 152 -27.37 52.28 17.93
C GLN A 152 -28.23 51.25 18.69
N ASP A 153 -28.40 50.05 18.14
CA ASP A 153 -29.14 48.98 18.82
C ASP A 153 -28.38 48.47 20.05
N ALA A 154 -29.11 48.01 21.06
CA ALA A 154 -28.51 47.32 22.20
C ALA A 154 -27.93 45.96 21.76
N ALA A 155 -26.69 45.66 22.19
CA ALA A 155 -26.04 44.40 21.89
C ALA A 155 -26.24 43.36 23.01
N THR A 156 -26.60 42.14 22.65
CA THR A 156 -26.60 41.01 23.59
C THR A 156 -25.17 40.64 23.97
N LYS A 157 -24.96 40.08 25.18
CA LYS A 157 -23.63 39.58 25.59
C LYS A 157 -23.05 38.58 24.57
N ASN A 158 -23.91 37.71 24.03
CA ASN A 158 -23.52 36.71 23.03
C ASN A 158 -22.97 37.36 21.75
N TYR A 159 -23.63 38.42 21.25
CA TYR A 159 -23.16 39.15 20.09
C TYR A 159 -21.77 39.77 20.34
N VAL A 160 -21.58 40.42 21.50
CA VAL A 160 -20.29 41.03 21.88
C VAL A 160 -19.17 40.00 22.01
N ASP A 161 -19.42 38.89 22.72
CA ASP A 161 -18.44 37.82 22.88
C ASP A 161 -18.07 37.16 21.53
N GLY A 162 -19.06 36.99 20.64
CA GLY A 162 -18.84 36.45 19.30
C GLY A 162 -17.93 37.33 18.45
N VAL A 163 -18.17 38.64 18.45
CA VAL A 163 -17.31 39.61 17.75
C VAL A 163 -15.90 39.62 18.35
N ALA A 164 -15.77 39.61 19.69
CA ALA A 164 -14.47 39.63 20.36
C ALA A 164 -13.62 38.38 20.07
N ASN A 165 -14.20 37.18 20.13
CA ASN A 165 -13.48 35.93 19.87
C ASN A 165 -13.00 35.81 18.42
N SER A 166 -13.79 36.29 17.46
CA SER A 166 -13.39 36.35 16.05
C SER A 166 -12.13 37.22 15.87
N ASN A 167 -12.11 38.40 16.50
CA ASN A 167 -11.02 39.37 16.35
C ASN A 167 -9.72 38.99 17.07
N LEU A 168 -9.79 38.18 18.14
CA LEU A 168 -8.61 37.87 18.99
C LEU A 168 -7.84 36.60 18.58
N SER A 169 -8.36 35.78 17.68
CA SER A 169 -7.77 34.48 17.33
C SER A 169 -6.62 34.51 16.30
N ARG A 170 -6.35 35.66 15.66
CA ARG A 170 -5.42 35.77 14.51
C ARG A 170 -4.63 37.09 14.42
N THR A 171 -4.35 37.76 15.53
CA THR A 171 -3.80 39.13 15.50
C THR A 171 -2.40 39.26 16.13
N LEU A 172 -1.54 40.05 15.48
CA LEU A 172 -0.39 40.69 16.11
C LEU A 172 -0.91 41.92 16.86
N ARG A 173 -0.67 41.99 18.18
CA ARG A 173 -1.24 43.06 19.02
C ARG A 173 -0.31 44.26 19.06
N THR A 174 -0.84 45.41 18.63
CA THR A 174 -0.20 46.73 18.70
C THR A 174 -1.20 47.73 19.28
N PRO A 175 -0.74 48.80 19.96
CA PRO A 175 -1.63 49.87 20.43
C PRO A 175 -2.37 50.57 19.28
N GLU A 176 -1.72 50.70 18.13
CA GLU A 176 -2.22 51.32 16.91
C GLU A 176 -2.64 50.29 15.84
N PRO A 177 -3.53 50.66 14.90
CA PRO A 177 -3.83 49.81 13.75
C PRO A 177 -2.61 49.62 12.85
N ILE A 178 -2.32 48.37 12.47
CA ILE A 178 -1.22 48.00 11.56
C ILE A 178 -1.75 47.34 10.28
N PRO A 179 -1.00 47.41 9.15
CA PRO A 179 -1.29 46.65 7.95
C PRO A 179 -1.31 45.13 8.16
N SER A 180 -2.03 44.42 7.29
CA SER A 180 -2.04 42.95 7.30
C SER A 180 -0.71 42.37 6.82
N LEU A 181 -0.30 41.25 7.43
CA LEU A 181 0.88 40.52 6.97
C LEU A 181 0.65 39.97 5.54
N PRO A 182 1.69 39.91 4.70
CA PRO A 182 1.59 39.29 3.37
C PRO A 182 1.13 37.83 3.40
N ASN A 183 0.68 37.33 2.25
CA ASN A 183 0.23 35.94 2.09
C ASN A 183 1.36 34.90 2.39
N ALA A 184 0.98 33.64 2.57
CA ALA A 184 1.89 32.56 2.95
C ALA A 184 3.09 32.39 1.99
N ALA A 185 2.85 32.47 0.68
CA ALA A 185 3.91 32.36 -0.33
C ALA A 185 4.91 33.51 -0.23
N THR A 186 4.44 34.74 0.00
CA THR A 186 5.31 35.93 0.11
C THR A 186 6.15 35.93 1.37
N ARG A 187 5.66 35.34 2.47
CA ARG A 187 6.35 35.31 3.78
C ARG A 187 7.15 34.04 4.06
N ALA A 188 7.08 33.03 3.19
CA ALA A 188 7.86 31.80 3.35
C ALA A 188 9.36 32.14 3.44
N ASN A 189 10.06 31.53 4.42
CA ASN A 189 11.50 31.71 4.66
C ASN A 189 11.93 33.16 4.97
N LYS A 190 11.03 33.99 5.51
CA LYS A 190 11.30 35.38 5.93
C LYS A 190 10.99 35.60 7.40
N ILE A 191 11.52 36.67 7.97
CA ILE A 191 11.21 37.15 9.33
C ILE A 191 10.26 38.33 9.28
N ILE A 192 9.53 38.54 10.38
CA ILE A 192 8.75 39.77 10.60
C ILE A 192 9.69 40.85 11.13
N ALA A 193 9.68 42.03 10.51
CA ALA A 193 10.41 43.23 10.93
C ALA A 193 9.47 44.44 10.91
N PHE A 194 9.91 45.57 11.46
CA PHE A 194 9.14 46.82 11.49
C PHE A 194 9.89 47.94 10.77
N ASP A 195 9.18 48.71 9.95
CA ASP A 195 9.74 49.88 9.27
C ASP A 195 9.88 51.08 10.24
N SER A 196 10.36 52.22 9.75
CA SER A 196 10.51 53.44 10.57
C SER A 196 9.18 54.03 11.05
N ALA A 197 8.04 53.60 10.49
CA ALA A 197 6.70 53.99 10.91
C ALA A 197 6.05 52.95 11.84
N GLY A 198 6.76 51.86 12.20
CA GLY A 198 6.25 50.80 13.06
C GLY A 198 5.34 49.80 12.36
N ASN A 199 5.24 49.82 11.02
CA ASN A 199 4.43 48.84 10.30
C ASN A 199 5.18 47.51 10.14
N PRO A 200 4.51 46.36 10.35
CA PRO A 200 5.12 45.07 10.12
C PRO A 200 5.30 44.81 8.62
N TYR A 201 6.48 44.34 8.25
CA TYR A 201 6.78 43.82 6.92
C TYR A 201 7.60 42.54 7.05
N VAL A 202 7.71 41.79 5.96
CA VAL A 202 8.55 40.57 5.93
C VAL A 202 9.85 40.86 5.20
N THR A 203 10.96 40.50 5.82
CA THR A 203 12.30 40.69 5.27
C THR A 203 13.12 39.41 5.35
N MET A 204 14.20 39.35 4.58
CA MET A 204 15.15 38.24 4.67
C MET A 204 15.81 38.26 6.06
N PRO A 205 16.10 37.09 6.65
CA PRO A 205 16.94 37.02 7.83
C PRO A 205 18.26 37.77 7.60
N PRO A 206 18.81 38.47 8.60
CA PRO A 206 20.16 39.03 8.50
C PRO A 206 21.17 37.93 8.16
N SER A 207 22.05 38.19 7.20
CA SER A 207 23.05 37.22 6.75
C SER A 207 23.91 36.74 7.93
N GLY A 208 24.06 35.43 8.08
CA GLY A 208 24.84 34.81 9.16
C GLY A 208 24.10 34.69 10.50
N SER A 209 22.82 35.06 10.58
CA SER A 209 21.98 34.77 11.75
C SER A 209 21.66 33.26 11.85
N ALA A 210 21.32 32.77 13.05
CA ALA A 210 20.87 31.38 13.21
C ALA A 210 19.64 31.06 12.33
N THR A 211 18.73 32.03 12.17
CA THR A 211 17.57 31.92 11.28
C THR A 211 17.97 31.78 9.82
N ASP A 212 18.96 32.55 9.36
CA ASP A 212 19.52 32.44 8.00
C ASP A 212 20.09 31.04 7.76
N VAL A 213 20.93 30.54 8.68
CA VAL A 213 21.50 29.19 8.60
C VAL A 213 20.43 28.11 8.56
N PHE A 214 19.39 28.17 9.41
CA PHE A 214 18.30 27.19 9.38
C PHE A 214 17.48 27.25 8.08
N VAL A 215 17.25 28.45 7.55
CA VAL A 215 16.59 28.62 6.24
C VAL A 215 17.44 28.02 5.12
N GLU A 216 18.74 28.27 5.11
CA GLU A 216 19.66 27.73 4.10
C GLU A 216 19.76 26.19 4.18
N LEU A 217 19.84 25.62 5.39
CA LEU A 217 19.88 24.17 5.61
C LEU A 217 18.57 23.47 5.24
N ALA A 218 17.43 24.16 5.33
CA ALA A 218 16.12 23.61 4.96
C ALA A 218 15.88 23.59 3.44
N LYS A 219 16.68 24.30 2.64
CA LYS A 219 16.58 24.27 1.18
C LYS A 219 17.03 22.91 0.62
N PRO A 220 16.61 22.54 -0.61
CA PRO A 220 17.16 21.37 -1.31
C PRO A 220 18.70 21.40 -1.47
N THR A 221 19.30 22.60 -1.43
CA THR A 221 20.75 22.80 -1.45
C THR A 221 21.42 22.71 -0.08
N GLY A 222 20.67 22.58 1.02
CA GLY A 222 21.20 22.47 2.37
C GLY A 222 22.33 21.44 2.54
N PRO A 223 22.26 20.24 1.92
CA PRO A 223 23.36 19.28 1.96
C PRO A 223 24.70 19.77 1.38
N THR A 224 24.72 20.82 0.53
CA THR A 224 25.99 21.39 0.03
C THR A 224 26.71 22.24 1.07
N LEU A 225 25.99 22.65 2.13
CA LEU A 225 26.50 23.50 3.21
C LEU A 225 27.10 22.69 4.37
N ILE A 226 26.91 21.37 4.38
CA ILE A 226 27.45 20.46 5.39
C ILE A 226 28.73 19.83 4.85
N GLY A 227 29.88 20.30 5.33
CA GLY A 227 31.20 19.77 4.97
C GLY A 227 31.43 18.35 5.48
N VAL A 228 32.23 17.56 4.75
CA VAL A 228 32.68 16.22 5.16
C VAL A 228 34.21 16.13 5.14
N GLN A 229 34.79 15.24 5.96
CA GLN A 229 36.24 14.99 6.02
C GLN A 229 36.64 13.90 4.99
N PRO A 230 37.81 13.99 4.33
CA PRO A 230 38.81 15.07 4.41
C PRO A 230 38.46 16.31 3.57
N GLN A 231 37.55 16.18 2.60
CA GLN A 231 37.10 17.27 1.72
C GLN A 231 35.70 16.95 1.19
N GLY A 232 34.92 18.00 0.88
CA GLY A 232 33.65 17.89 0.15
C GLY A 232 32.45 18.28 1.00
N ASN A 233 31.25 17.91 0.56
CA ASN A 233 30.00 18.12 1.28
C ASN A 233 29.07 16.90 1.24
N LEU A 234 28.01 16.94 2.05
CA LEU A 234 27.05 15.85 2.19
C LEU A 234 26.34 15.49 0.87
N SER A 235 26.08 16.46 -0.01
CA SER A 235 25.51 16.22 -1.34
C SER A 235 26.42 15.36 -2.23
N GLN A 236 27.74 15.53 -2.11
CA GLN A 236 28.72 14.71 -2.82
C GLN A 236 28.85 13.29 -2.25
N LEU A 237 28.40 13.07 -1.00
CA LEU A 237 28.41 11.76 -0.35
C LEU A 237 27.10 10.98 -0.63
N LEU A 238 25.96 11.66 -0.63
CA LEU A 238 24.63 11.09 -0.88
C LEU A 238 24.32 11.00 -2.38
N ILE A 239 25.10 10.20 -3.10
CA ILE A 239 24.99 10.00 -4.55
C ILE A 239 23.96 8.92 -4.92
N TYR A 240 22.86 8.83 -4.18
CA TYR A 240 21.77 7.87 -4.41
C TYR A 240 20.45 8.44 -3.90
N VAL A 241 19.36 7.83 -4.33
CA VAL A 241 18.04 8.06 -3.73
C VAL A 241 17.46 6.77 -3.16
N THR A 242 16.46 6.89 -2.30
CA THR A 242 15.72 5.74 -1.76
C THR A 242 14.22 5.91 -2.03
N PRO A 243 13.44 4.82 -2.16
CA PRO A 243 11.99 4.93 -2.31
C PRO A 243 11.29 5.71 -1.18
N GLU A 244 11.83 5.68 0.05
CA GLU A 244 11.29 6.40 1.20
C GLU A 244 11.38 7.92 1.04
N GLN A 245 12.40 8.44 0.33
CA GLN A 245 12.47 9.87 -0.02
C GLN A 245 11.31 10.30 -0.93
N PHE A 246 10.72 9.34 -1.65
CA PHE A 246 9.52 9.53 -2.46
C PHE A 246 8.25 9.09 -1.74
N GLY A 247 8.33 8.71 -0.45
CA GLY A 247 7.17 8.43 0.39
C GLY A 247 6.76 6.96 0.52
N ALA A 248 7.61 6.01 0.11
CA ALA A 248 7.41 4.58 0.36
C ALA A 248 7.34 4.28 1.88
N ILE A 249 6.58 3.25 2.24
CA ILE A 249 6.44 2.76 3.61
C ILE A 249 7.32 1.52 3.80
N GLY A 250 7.25 0.55 2.89
CA GLY A 250 8.17 -0.59 2.86
C GLY A 250 8.03 -1.56 4.04
N ASP A 251 6.84 -1.71 4.62
CA ASP A 251 6.56 -2.58 5.77
C ASP A 251 6.00 -3.97 5.38
N GLY A 252 5.80 -4.22 4.09
CA GLY A 252 5.23 -5.45 3.55
C GLY A 252 3.70 -5.46 3.48
N THR A 253 3.03 -4.40 3.90
CA THR A 253 1.57 -4.24 3.84
C THR A 253 1.17 -3.42 2.60
N ALA A 254 0.09 -3.80 1.94
CA ALA A 254 -0.43 -3.03 0.80
C ALA A 254 -1.15 -1.75 1.29
N HIS A 255 -0.51 -0.60 1.12
CA HIS A 255 -1.10 0.70 1.47
C HIS A 255 -1.63 1.43 0.22
N PRO A 256 -2.95 1.55 -0.02
CA PRO A 256 -3.49 2.31 -1.14
C PRO A 256 -3.24 3.82 -1.00
N LEU A 257 -3.11 4.52 -2.13
CA LEU A 257 -2.94 5.97 -2.18
C LEU A 257 -4.07 6.73 -1.47
N SER A 258 -5.27 6.15 -1.37
CA SER A 258 -6.40 6.73 -0.62
C SER A 258 -6.12 6.94 0.88
N GLU A 259 -5.13 6.26 1.47
CA GLU A 259 -4.72 6.51 2.86
C GLU A 259 -4.04 7.87 3.04
N ARG A 260 -3.42 8.42 1.97
CA ARG A 260 -2.67 9.67 2.01
C ARG A 260 -3.32 10.80 1.21
N TYR A 261 -4.06 10.47 0.16
CA TYR A 261 -4.64 11.44 -0.76
C TYR A 261 -6.16 11.28 -0.86
N LEU A 262 -6.88 12.38 -0.58
CA LEU A 262 -8.35 12.41 -0.67
C LEU A 262 -8.87 12.35 -2.12
N THR A 263 -8.07 12.78 -3.10
CA THR A 263 -8.46 12.83 -4.51
C THR A 263 -7.33 12.34 -5.40
N LEU A 264 -7.68 11.76 -6.56
CA LEU A 264 -6.70 11.33 -7.56
C LEU A 264 -5.84 12.50 -8.04
N SER A 265 -6.42 13.70 -8.19
CA SER A 265 -5.67 14.91 -8.57
C SER A 265 -4.61 15.28 -7.55
N ALA A 266 -4.90 15.15 -6.24
CA ALA A 266 -3.90 15.38 -5.20
C ALA A 266 -2.78 14.33 -5.24
N ALA A 267 -3.10 13.06 -5.50
CA ALA A 267 -2.09 12.02 -5.69
C ALA A 267 -1.24 12.28 -6.95
N GLN A 268 -1.86 12.67 -8.06
CA GLN A 268 -1.17 12.99 -9.34
C GLN A 268 -0.27 14.23 -9.25
N ALA A 269 -0.56 15.17 -8.34
CA ALA A 269 0.33 16.29 -8.07
C ALA A 269 1.70 15.84 -7.51
N VAL A 270 1.76 14.68 -6.86
CA VAL A 270 3.00 14.08 -6.33
C VAL A 270 3.53 12.98 -7.27
N TYR A 271 2.64 12.14 -7.79
CA TYR A 271 2.96 11.02 -8.68
C TYR A 271 2.18 11.14 -9.99
N PRO A 272 2.67 11.89 -10.99
CA PRO A 272 1.88 12.21 -12.19
C PRO A 272 1.36 11.03 -13.01
N PHE A 273 1.97 9.85 -12.85
CA PHE A 273 1.66 8.62 -13.59
C PHE A 273 0.60 7.73 -12.91
N VAL A 274 0.11 8.08 -11.72
CA VAL A 274 -0.93 7.28 -11.04
C VAL A 274 -2.29 7.51 -11.70
N THR A 275 -3.08 6.45 -11.80
CA THR A 275 -4.38 6.43 -12.49
C THR A 275 -5.54 6.06 -11.56
N SER A 276 -5.26 5.54 -10.36
CA SER A 276 -6.28 5.21 -9.36
C SER A 276 -5.74 5.36 -7.94
N LEU A 277 -6.62 5.77 -7.00
CA LEU A 277 -6.30 5.80 -5.57
C LEU A 277 -6.17 4.40 -4.93
N THR A 278 -6.57 3.35 -5.64
CA THR A 278 -6.38 1.95 -5.21
C THR A 278 -4.97 1.43 -5.47
N GLN A 279 -4.17 2.14 -6.27
CA GLN A 279 -2.76 1.81 -6.46
C GLN A 279 -2.01 2.07 -5.15
N THR A 280 -0.93 1.34 -4.92
CA THR A 280 -0.23 1.38 -3.64
C THR A 280 0.77 2.54 -3.56
N ILE A 281 0.94 3.07 -2.35
CA ILE A 281 1.93 4.10 -2.02
C ILE A 281 3.34 3.58 -2.33
N ASP A 282 3.65 2.34 -1.97
CA ASP A 282 4.97 1.74 -2.21
C ASP A 282 5.29 1.64 -3.70
N TRP A 283 4.35 1.18 -4.53
CA TRP A 283 4.55 1.16 -5.97
C TRP A 283 4.77 2.57 -6.53
N ALA A 284 3.92 3.53 -6.16
CA ALA A 284 4.02 4.90 -6.64
C ALA A 284 5.36 5.53 -6.25
N ALA A 285 5.79 5.36 -5.01
CA ALA A 285 7.07 5.86 -4.54
C ALA A 285 8.27 5.16 -5.21
N CYS A 286 8.24 3.83 -5.37
CA CYS A 286 9.30 3.09 -6.07
C CYS A 286 9.40 3.52 -7.55
N GLN A 287 8.27 3.66 -8.25
CA GLN A 287 8.27 4.11 -9.63
C GLN A 287 8.73 5.57 -9.78
N ALA A 288 8.37 6.44 -8.83
CA ALA A 288 8.85 7.82 -8.79
C ALA A 288 10.36 7.90 -8.54
N ALA A 289 10.89 7.06 -7.63
CA ALA A 289 12.32 6.93 -7.39
C ALA A 289 13.07 6.50 -8.65
N ASP A 290 12.59 5.47 -9.36
CA ASP A 290 13.19 5.03 -10.62
C ASP A 290 13.16 6.16 -11.67
N ASN A 291 11.99 6.78 -11.88
CA ASN A 291 11.82 7.86 -12.87
C ASN A 291 12.75 9.05 -12.59
N TYR A 292 12.97 9.39 -11.31
CA TYR A 292 13.90 10.44 -10.93
C TYR A 292 15.36 10.05 -11.18
N ALA A 293 15.72 8.82 -10.82
CA ALA A 293 17.10 8.33 -10.70
C ALA A 293 17.75 7.96 -12.04
N ARG A 294 16.98 7.47 -13.02
CA ARG A 294 17.49 7.04 -14.34
C ARG A 294 18.51 8.01 -14.94
N GLY A 295 19.70 7.49 -15.23
CA GLY A 295 20.80 8.27 -15.84
C GLY A 295 21.45 9.32 -14.94
N LYS A 296 21.04 9.44 -13.67
CA LYS A 296 21.55 10.42 -12.70
C LYS A 296 22.27 9.75 -11.53
N VAL A 297 21.55 8.91 -10.79
CA VAL A 297 22.02 8.25 -9.56
C VAL A 297 21.36 6.87 -9.42
N PRO A 298 21.92 5.93 -8.65
CA PRO A 298 21.24 4.69 -8.31
C PRO A 298 20.11 4.89 -7.29
N VAL A 299 19.13 3.98 -7.33
CA VAL A 299 18.18 3.74 -6.24
C VAL A 299 18.78 2.71 -5.29
N ARG A 300 18.81 3.02 -3.99
CA ARG A 300 19.24 2.09 -2.93
C ARG A 300 18.10 1.82 -1.97
N CYS A 301 17.94 0.56 -1.59
CA CYS A 301 16.90 0.12 -0.67
C CYS A 301 17.52 -0.44 0.61
N PRO A 302 16.98 -0.12 1.80
CA PRO A 302 17.46 -0.71 3.04
C PRO A 302 17.15 -2.21 3.10
N PHE A 303 17.94 -2.95 3.87
CA PHE A 303 17.86 -4.42 3.90
C PHE A 303 16.53 -4.95 4.46
N TYR A 304 15.86 -4.17 5.32
CA TYR A 304 14.62 -4.56 5.96
C TYR A 304 13.37 -4.18 5.16
N ALA A 305 13.51 -3.39 4.08
CA ALA A 305 12.37 -2.89 3.33
C ALA A 305 11.63 -4.01 2.60
N ASN A 306 10.31 -4.03 2.71
CA ASN A 306 9.43 -4.85 1.90
C ASN A 306 8.37 -3.97 1.21
N TYR A 307 8.63 -3.60 -0.04
CA TYR A 307 7.73 -2.76 -0.81
C TYR A 307 6.59 -3.59 -1.41
N HIS A 308 5.36 -3.27 -1.05
CA HIS A 308 4.21 -4.07 -1.44
C HIS A 308 3.38 -3.38 -2.54
N PHE A 309 3.46 -3.89 -3.77
CA PHE A 309 2.88 -3.27 -4.96
C PHE A 309 1.37 -3.52 -5.14
N GLY A 310 0.75 -4.32 -4.27
CA GLY A 310 -0.65 -4.70 -4.42
C GLY A 310 -0.83 -5.67 -5.57
N SER A 311 -2.03 -5.73 -6.17
CA SER A 311 -2.33 -6.64 -7.28
C SER A 311 -2.21 -6.01 -8.66
N THR A 312 -2.15 -4.68 -8.77
CA THR A 312 -2.38 -3.96 -10.04
C THR A 312 -1.12 -3.64 -10.82
N ASN A 313 -0.01 -3.34 -10.15
CA ASN A 313 1.14 -2.72 -10.80
C ASN A 313 2.46 -3.46 -10.52
N TYR A 314 3.45 -3.15 -11.34
CA TYR A 314 4.82 -3.63 -11.25
C TYR A 314 5.80 -2.45 -11.33
N LEU A 315 7.03 -2.66 -10.86
CA LEU A 315 8.10 -1.69 -11.05
C LEU A 315 8.59 -1.74 -12.51
N SER A 316 8.48 -0.63 -13.23
CA SER A 316 8.93 -0.50 -14.61
C SER A 316 10.32 0.12 -14.67
N LEU A 317 11.29 -0.61 -15.22
CA LEU A 317 12.68 -0.20 -15.39
C LEU A 317 12.92 0.33 -16.79
N GLY A 318 13.42 1.56 -16.90
CA GLY A 318 13.77 2.21 -18.17
C GLY A 318 15.27 2.22 -18.43
N VAL A 319 15.68 2.94 -19.48
CA VAL A 319 17.11 3.11 -19.80
C VAL A 319 17.85 3.70 -18.60
N ASN A 320 18.97 3.07 -18.24
CA ASN A 320 19.82 3.41 -17.09
C ASN A 320 19.15 3.33 -15.71
N SER A 321 18.10 2.51 -15.55
CA SER A 321 17.58 2.15 -14.23
C SER A 321 18.61 1.30 -13.46
N LYS A 322 19.00 1.77 -12.27
CA LYS A 322 20.00 1.11 -11.41
C LYS A 322 19.50 0.99 -9.98
N TRP A 323 19.22 -0.23 -9.55
CA TRP A 323 18.66 -0.58 -8.24
C TRP A 323 19.59 -1.51 -7.49
N TYR A 324 19.83 -1.18 -6.21
CA TYR A 324 20.63 -1.98 -5.29
C TYR A 324 19.87 -2.21 -3.98
N GLY A 325 19.61 -3.47 -3.68
CA GLY A 325 19.02 -3.92 -2.42
C GLY A 325 20.08 -4.51 -1.49
N SER A 326 19.81 -5.70 -0.97
CA SER A 326 20.68 -6.41 -0.01
C SER A 326 21.66 -7.35 -0.69
N ASP A 327 22.82 -7.55 -0.07
CA ASP A 327 23.75 -8.58 -0.53
C ASP A 327 23.21 -9.98 -0.19
N SER A 328 23.39 -10.94 -1.10
CA SER A 328 23.09 -12.37 -0.89
C SER A 328 21.67 -12.67 -0.39
N THR A 329 20.66 -12.06 -1.00
CA THR A 329 19.25 -12.35 -0.68
C THR A 329 18.94 -13.83 -0.88
N MET A 330 18.21 -14.45 0.07
CA MET A 330 17.60 -15.78 -0.10
C MET A 330 16.19 -15.78 0.51
N THR A 331 15.38 -16.77 0.13
CA THR A 331 14.01 -16.90 0.66
C THR A 331 14.02 -16.98 2.18
N ASP A 332 14.97 -17.74 2.74
CA ASP A 332 15.05 -18.03 4.18
C ASP A 332 15.87 -17.00 4.99
N SER A 333 16.76 -16.23 4.35
CA SER A 333 17.63 -15.24 5.03
C SER A 333 17.08 -13.80 5.01
N GLY A 334 16.06 -13.53 4.21
CA GLY A 334 15.45 -12.20 4.09
C GLY A 334 16.25 -11.23 3.20
N GLY A 335 16.04 -9.94 3.42
CA GLY A 335 16.62 -8.84 2.63
C GLY A 335 15.57 -7.97 1.94
N ALA A 336 16.05 -6.97 1.20
CA ALA A 336 15.21 -6.02 0.48
C ALA A 336 14.24 -6.78 -0.44
N THR A 337 12.95 -6.57 -0.21
CA THR A 337 11.88 -7.36 -0.82
C THR A 337 10.96 -6.47 -1.63
N MET A 338 10.50 -6.98 -2.78
CA MET A 338 9.35 -6.46 -3.48
C MET A 338 8.28 -7.56 -3.52
N THR A 339 7.13 -7.24 -2.95
CA THR A 339 5.98 -8.14 -2.87
C THR A 339 4.89 -7.68 -3.84
N ARG A 340 4.33 -8.61 -4.61
CA ARG A 340 3.16 -8.35 -5.45
C ARG A 340 2.06 -9.38 -5.17
N THR A 341 0.87 -8.92 -4.84
CA THR A 341 -0.30 -9.79 -4.67
C THR A 341 -0.69 -10.40 -6.01
N ASN A 342 -1.14 -11.65 -5.98
CA ASN A 342 -1.71 -12.29 -7.16
C ASN A 342 -2.98 -11.56 -7.60
N GLY A 343 -3.04 -11.11 -8.85
CA GLY A 343 -4.25 -10.57 -9.46
C GLY A 343 -4.75 -11.44 -10.62
N SER A 344 -5.70 -10.90 -11.38
CA SER A 344 -6.30 -11.55 -12.55
C SER A 344 -6.47 -10.55 -13.71
N GLY A 345 -6.66 -11.05 -14.93
CA GLY A 345 -6.93 -10.21 -16.10
C GLY A 345 -5.69 -9.53 -16.72
N PHE A 346 -4.48 -9.95 -16.35
CA PHE A 346 -3.25 -9.45 -16.98
C PHE A 346 -2.99 -10.16 -18.31
N ALA A 347 -2.59 -9.39 -19.32
CA ALA A 347 -1.94 -9.95 -20.50
C ALA A 347 -0.60 -10.59 -20.10
N PHE A 348 -0.14 -11.58 -20.88
CA PHE A 348 1.16 -12.20 -20.66
C PHE A 348 2.27 -11.14 -20.57
N GLY A 349 3.22 -11.34 -19.66
CA GLY A 349 4.31 -10.39 -19.40
C GLY A 349 3.94 -9.21 -18.51
N GLN A 350 2.66 -8.85 -18.36
CA GLN A 350 2.22 -7.71 -17.56
C GLN A 350 1.98 -8.08 -16.08
N ASP A 351 1.82 -9.38 -15.77
CA ASP A 351 1.83 -9.88 -14.39
C ASP A 351 3.26 -10.18 -13.90
N ALA A 352 4.14 -9.17 -13.90
CA ALA A 352 5.52 -9.23 -13.39
C ALA A 352 5.66 -8.55 -12.02
N ILE A 353 6.66 -8.84 -11.18
CA ILE A 353 6.94 -8.00 -9.99
C ILE A 353 7.77 -6.79 -10.43
N VAL A 354 8.78 -7.06 -11.24
CA VAL A 354 9.67 -6.07 -11.86
C VAL A 354 9.74 -6.36 -13.35
N ARG A 355 9.71 -5.31 -14.16
CA ARG A 355 9.72 -5.44 -15.61
C ARG A 355 10.57 -4.35 -16.25
N VAL A 356 11.40 -4.74 -17.20
CA VAL A 356 12.03 -3.81 -18.12
C VAL A 356 10.99 -3.36 -19.14
N MET A 357 10.90 -2.04 -19.35
CA MET A 357 9.99 -1.44 -20.31
C MET A 357 10.25 -1.98 -21.72
N ASP A 358 9.22 -1.97 -22.58
CA ASP A 358 9.47 -2.08 -24.00
C ASP A 358 10.32 -0.89 -24.47
N ALA A 359 11.05 -1.07 -25.57
CA ALA A 359 12.06 -0.11 -25.96
C ALA A 359 11.46 1.26 -26.37
N ALA A 360 10.26 1.28 -26.93
CA ALA A 360 9.57 2.52 -27.28
C ALA A 360 9.14 3.29 -26.02
N ALA A 361 8.52 2.62 -25.05
CA ALA A 361 8.16 3.21 -23.75
C ALA A 361 9.40 3.67 -22.95
N ALA A 362 10.53 2.97 -23.11
CA ALA A 362 11.80 3.35 -22.50
C ALA A 362 12.49 4.55 -23.19
N GLY A 363 11.97 5.02 -24.33
CA GLY A 363 12.59 6.08 -25.14
C GLY A 363 13.88 5.65 -25.85
N SER A 364 14.04 4.35 -26.12
CA SER A 364 15.20 3.81 -26.84
C SER A 364 15.07 4.03 -28.35
N SER A 365 16.21 4.19 -29.02
CA SER A 365 16.29 4.37 -30.48
C SER A 365 16.21 3.07 -31.28
N ASP A 366 16.25 1.92 -30.60
CA ASP A 366 16.16 0.58 -31.18
C ASP A 366 15.35 -0.34 -30.26
N GLN A 367 15.32 -1.64 -30.55
CA GLN A 367 14.51 -2.61 -29.79
C GLN A 367 15.04 -2.95 -28.38
N PHE A 368 16.15 -2.34 -27.93
CA PHE A 368 16.85 -2.72 -26.71
C PHE A 368 16.79 -1.67 -25.61
N VAL A 369 16.75 -2.12 -24.36
CA VAL A 369 16.89 -1.25 -23.18
C VAL A 369 18.25 -1.46 -22.52
N ARG A 370 18.97 -0.37 -22.24
CA ARG A 370 20.39 -0.38 -21.83
C ARG A 370 20.57 0.07 -20.39
N GLY A 371 21.67 -0.38 -19.78
CA GLY A 371 22.13 0.14 -18.49
C GLY A 371 21.31 -0.34 -17.30
N ILE A 372 20.60 -1.47 -17.45
CA ILE A 372 19.78 -2.07 -16.40
C ILE A 372 20.70 -2.72 -15.35
N VAL A 373 20.58 -2.28 -14.11
CA VAL A 373 21.15 -2.95 -12.95
C VAL A 373 20.04 -3.15 -11.93
N PHE A 374 19.79 -4.38 -11.53
CA PHE A 374 18.77 -4.71 -10.53
C PHE A 374 19.27 -5.86 -9.65
N LYS A 375 19.86 -5.52 -8.51
CA LYS A 375 20.64 -6.46 -7.70
C LYS A 375 20.21 -6.47 -6.25
N GLY A 376 20.12 -7.67 -5.67
CA GLY A 376 19.92 -7.85 -4.24
C GLY A 376 18.46 -7.77 -3.79
N PHE A 377 17.54 -8.36 -4.56
CA PHE A 377 16.11 -8.27 -4.27
C PHE A 377 15.43 -9.62 -4.20
N ARG A 378 14.65 -9.83 -3.14
CA ARG A 378 13.64 -10.89 -3.11
C ARG A 378 12.39 -10.43 -3.84
N LEU A 379 11.93 -11.23 -4.80
CA LEU A 379 10.73 -10.95 -5.59
C LEU A 379 9.66 -12.00 -5.28
N THR A 380 8.69 -11.65 -4.44
CA THR A 380 7.75 -12.63 -3.87
C THR A 380 6.28 -12.33 -4.16
N ARG A 381 5.49 -13.39 -4.29
CA ARG A 381 4.03 -13.35 -4.36
C ARG A 381 3.33 -13.58 -3.01
N GLY A 382 4.08 -13.82 -1.93
CA GLY A 382 3.53 -14.14 -0.62
C GLY A 382 2.73 -15.46 -0.57
N VAL A 383 2.98 -16.37 -1.51
CA VAL A 383 2.35 -17.70 -1.53
C VAL A 383 3.16 -18.70 -0.72
N ALA A 384 2.52 -19.79 -0.29
CA ALA A 384 3.21 -20.88 0.40
C ALA A 384 4.33 -21.47 -0.48
N ARG A 385 5.44 -21.89 0.13
CA ARG A 385 6.52 -22.60 -0.56
C ARG A 385 5.95 -23.83 -1.28
N ARG A 386 6.43 -24.12 -2.49
CA ARG A 386 5.97 -25.19 -3.41
C ARG A 386 4.54 -25.07 -3.91
N SER A 387 3.95 -23.87 -3.88
CA SER A 387 2.63 -23.62 -4.50
C SER A 387 2.65 -23.88 -6.02
N ALA A 388 1.57 -24.48 -6.55
CA ALA A 388 1.42 -24.69 -7.98
C ALA A 388 1.36 -23.36 -8.75
N THR A 389 2.32 -23.15 -9.65
CA THR A 389 2.45 -21.90 -10.44
C THR A 389 2.40 -22.13 -11.96
N LYS A 390 2.38 -23.39 -12.41
CA LYS A 390 2.23 -23.76 -13.83
C LYS A 390 1.00 -23.11 -14.45
N GLY A 391 1.13 -22.51 -15.63
CA GLY A 391 0.03 -21.88 -16.36
C GLY A 391 -0.50 -20.58 -15.75
N THR A 392 0.10 -20.04 -14.69
CA THR A 392 -0.34 -18.76 -14.09
C THR A 392 0.14 -17.54 -14.87
N SER A 393 1.10 -17.68 -15.78
CA SER A 393 1.78 -16.61 -16.53
C SER A 393 2.48 -15.56 -15.66
N ARG A 394 2.64 -15.82 -14.36
CA ARG A 394 3.28 -14.90 -13.40
C ARG A 394 4.78 -14.88 -13.59
N ILE A 395 5.33 -13.67 -13.58
CA ILE A 395 6.78 -13.44 -13.73
C ILE A 395 7.33 -12.75 -12.47
N GLY A 396 8.50 -13.17 -12.00
CA GLY A 396 9.24 -12.44 -10.98
C GLY A 396 9.87 -11.19 -11.60
N LEU A 397 10.91 -11.39 -12.42
CA LEU A 397 11.55 -10.35 -13.21
C LEU A 397 11.41 -10.60 -14.71
N HIS A 398 10.81 -9.66 -15.42
CA HIS A 398 10.70 -9.69 -16.88
C HIS A 398 11.77 -8.79 -17.50
N LEU A 399 12.81 -9.37 -18.11
CA LEU A 399 13.91 -8.66 -18.76
C LEU A 399 13.55 -8.04 -20.10
N TYR A 400 12.47 -8.51 -20.74
CA TYR A 400 12.11 -8.13 -22.10
C TYR A 400 13.34 -8.23 -23.04
N ASN A 401 13.68 -7.15 -23.75
CA ASN A 401 14.90 -7.01 -24.58
C ASN A 401 15.97 -6.13 -23.91
N ALA A 402 16.28 -6.35 -22.63
CA ALA A 402 17.39 -5.67 -21.98
C ALA A 402 18.75 -6.14 -22.54
N ILE A 403 19.76 -5.28 -22.60
CA ILE A 403 21.12 -5.69 -22.95
C ILE A 403 22.12 -5.30 -21.86
N LYS A 404 23.14 -6.16 -21.66
CA LYS A 404 24.16 -6.04 -20.62
C LYS A 404 23.57 -5.81 -19.22
N ALA A 405 22.39 -6.36 -18.96
CA ALA A 405 21.76 -6.24 -17.65
C ALA A 405 22.56 -6.99 -16.59
N GLU A 406 22.74 -6.37 -15.42
CA GLU A 406 23.25 -7.02 -14.22
C GLU A 406 22.11 -7.30 -13.26
N ILE A 407 21.82 -8.58 -13.04
CA ILE A 407 20.67 -9.05 -12.28
C ILE A 407 21.14 -9.92 -11.13
N ASP A 408 20.64 -9.63 -9.93
CA ASP A 408 20.76 -10.50 -8.75
C ASP A 408 19.41 -10.50 -8.03
N ILE A 409 18.69 -11.62 -8.12
CA ILE A 409 17.33 -11.74 -7.58
C ILE A 409 17.07 -13.08 -6.90
N THR A 410 16.11 -13.07 -5.98
CA THR A 410 15.57 -14.24 -5.30
C THR A 410 14.06 -14.32 -5.54
N PRO A 411 13.62 -14.82 -6.71
CA PRO A 411 12.20 -14.90 -7.03
C PRO A 411 11.56 -16.11 -6.35
N ASN A 412 10.30 -15.98 -5.90
CA ASN A 412 9.49 -17.11 -5.48
C ASN A 412 8.00 -16.95 -5.79
N GLY A 413 7.31 -18.08 -5.97
CA GLY A 413 5.87 -18.11 -6.24
C GLY A 413 5.45 -17.65 -7.64
N ASN A 414 6.37 -17.67 -8.61
CA ASN A 414 6.11 -17.29 -9.99
C ASN A 414 6.11 -18.53 -10.90
N GLU A 415 5.46 -18.43 -12.06
CA GLU A 415 5.68 -19.44 -13.10
C GLU A 415 7.08 -19.28 -13.69
N TYR A 416 7.48 -18.04 -13.96
CA TYR A 416 8.80 -17.69 -14.45
C TYR A 416 9.51 -16.82 -13.42
N GLY A 417 10.57 -17.31 -12.78
CA GLY A 417 11.38 -16.53 -11.85
C GLY A 417 12.03 -15.33 -12.55
N LEU A 418 12.74 -15.63 -13.64
CA LEU A 418 13.24 -14.65 -14.60
C LEU A 418 12.79 -15.07 -16.01
N PHE A 419 12.27 -14.12 -16.78
CA PHE A 419 11.85 -14.32 -18.17
C PHE A 419 12.48 -13.24 -19.08
N GLY A 420 12.95 -13.59 -20.26
CA GLY A 420 13.51 -12.64 -21.23
C GLY A 420 13.49 -13.14 -22.67
N TYR A 421 13.63 -12.22 -23.63
CA TYR A 421 13.64 -12.50 -25.07
C TYR A 421 15.04 -12.34 -25.66
N ILE A 422 15.26 -11.31 -26.51
CA ILE A 422 16.51 -11.10 -27.25
C ILE A 422 17.41 -10.15 -26.47
N ALA A 423 18.64 -10.61 -26.20
CA ALA A 423 19.59 -9.87 -25.39
C ALA A 423 21.03 -10.33 -25.55
N TRP A 424 22.00 -9.56 -25.04
CA TRP A 424 23.37 -10.03 -24.92
C TRP A 424 24.10 -9.43 -23.73
N GLY A 425 25.13 -10.13 -23.26
CA GLY A 425 26.08 -9.64 -22.26
C GLY A 425 25.54 -9.64 -20.84
N HIS A 426 24.53 -10.43 -20.52
CA HIS A 426 23.92 -10.43 -19.20
C HIS A 426 24.82 -11.06 -18.14
N LYS A 427 24.79 -10.49 -16.93
CA LYS A 427 25.28 -11.14 -15.72
C LYS A 427 24.09 -11.40 -14.81
N ILE A 428 23.70 -12.66 -14.66
CA ILE A 428 22.47 -13.06 -13.99
C ILE A 428 22.82 -13.93 -12.79
N THR A 429 22.26 -13.60 -11.64
CA THR A 429 22.18 -14.49 -10.49
C THR A 429 20.73 -14.65 -10.09
N VAL A 430 20.23 -15.89 -10.15
CA VAL A 430 18.87 -16.25 -9.73
C VAL A 430 18.98 -17.24 -8.58
N ARG A 431 18.60 -16.80 -7.38
CA ARG A 431 18.46 -17.64 -6.19
C ARG A 431 16.99 -17.98 -5.97
N GLY A 432 16.40 -18.77 -6.87
CA GLY A 432 14.97 -18.96 -6.91
C GLY A 432 14.50 -20.09 -6.01
N ASP A 433 13.33 -19.94 -5.38
CA ASP A 433 12.64 -20.99 -4.62
C ASP A 433 11.20 -21.10 -5.14
N SER A 434 10.71 -22.32 -5.40
CA SER A 434 9.28 -22.53 -5.68
C SER A 434 8.76 -21.83 -6.94
N ASN A 435 9.64 -21.55 -7.89
CA ASN A 435 9.22 -21.12 -9.23
C ASN A 435 9.00 -22.36 -10.10
N HIS A 436 8.10 -22.30 -11.07
CA HIS A 436 7.99 -23.41 -12.00
C HIS A 436 9.21 -23.49 -12.93
N LYS A 437 9.65 -22.32 -13.43
CA LYS A 437 10.83 -22.14 -14.27
C LYS A 437 11.69 -21.05 -13.63
N HIS A 438 12.90 -21.38 -13.17
CA HIS A 438 13.74 -20.41 -12.47
C HIS A 438 14.30 -19.34 -13.41
N LEU A 439 14.79 -19.76 -14.58
CA LEU A 439 15.28 -18.88 -15.63
C LEU A 439 14.80 -19.37 -16.99
N PHE A 440 14.15 -18.47 -17.74
CA PHE A 440 13.66 -18.75 -19.09
C PHE A 440 14.07 -17.61 -20.04
N ILE A 441 14.99 -17.89 -20.97
CA ILE A 441 15.42 -16.94 -21.99
C ILE A 441 15.21 -17.56 -23.36
N ASP A 442 14.41 -16.88 -24.19
CA ASP A 442 14.02 -17.37 -25.50
C ASP A 442 14.07 -16.28 -26.57
N ALA A 443 15.07 -16.36 -27.42
CA ALA A 443 15.30 -15.39 -28.49
C ALA A 443 14.45 -15.65 -29.76
N VAL A 444 13.59 -16.67 -29.78
CA VAL A 444 12.97 -17.17 -31.02
C VAL A 444 11.46 -17.32 -30.92
N SER A 445 10.94 -17.96 -29.86
CA SER A 445 9.50 -18.23 -29.80
C SER A 445 8.72 -16.93 -29.67
N ALA A 446 7.61 -16.84 -30.40
CA ALA A 446 6.61 -15.84 -30.10
C ALA A 446 5.96 -16.15 -28.74
N SER A 447 5.63 -15.09 -28.01
CA SER A 447 4.71 -15.12 -26.88
C SER A 447 3.45 -14.33 -27.24
N PRO A 448 2.40 -14.33 -26.40
CA PRO A 448 1.24 -13.45 -26.60
C PRO A 448 1.58 -11.95 -26.59
N GLU A 449 2.77 -11.56 -26.11
CA GLU A 449 3.19 -10.17 -25.99
C GLU A 449 4.23 -9.75 -27.05
N TYR A 450 5.11 -10.66 -27.46
CA TYR A 450 6.27 -10.30 -28.28
C TYR A 450 6.58 -11.40 -29.29
N THR A 451 6.83 -10.98 -30.53
CA THR A 451 7.31 -11.84 -31.61
C THR A 451 8.74 -11.43 -31.96
N PRO A 452 9.76 -12.23 -31.59
CA PRO A 452 11.14 -11.97 -31.94
C PRO A 452 11.36 -11.83 -33.46
N PRO A 453 12.15 -10.84 -33.93
CA PRO A 453 12.60 -10.79 -35.32
C PRO A 453 13.36 -12.06 -35.71
N GLY A 454 13.20 -12.48 -36.97
CA GLY A 454 13.87 -13.67 -37.49
C GLY A 454 15.40 -13.51 -37.48
N GLY A 455 16.10 -14.57 -37.06
CA GLY A 455 17.58 -14.61 -37.09
C GLY A 455 18.28 -14.21 -35.79
N GLU A 456 17.57 -13.60 -34.84
CA GLU A 456 18.12 -13.11 -33.58
C GLU A 456 18.62 -14.23 -32.65
N ALA A 457 19.56 -13.91 -31.75
CA ALA A 457 20.12 -14.85 -30.78
C ALA A 457 20.48 -14.12 -29.48
N VAL A 458 20.48 -14.85 -28.36
CA VAL A 458 21.01 -14.33 -27.10
C VAL A 458 22.48 -14.69 -26.96
N THR A 459 23.31 -13.78 -26.48
CA THR A 459 24.75 -14.04 -26.52
C THR A 459 25.57 -13.52 -25.32
N ALA A 460 26.66 -14.19 -24.96
CA ALA A 460 27.60 -13.77 -23.89
C ALA A 460 26.96 -13.58 -22.50
N CYS A 461 26.14 -14.53 -22.07
CA CYS A 461 25.58 -14.49 -20.72
C CYS A 461 26.50 -15.22 -19.72
N ASP A 462 26.60 -14.68 -18.51
CA ASP A 462 27.15 -15.36 -17.33
C ASP A 462 26.02 -15.57 -16.33
N ILE A 463 25.60 -16.83 -16.16
CA ILE A 463 24.44 -17.22 -15.40
C ILE A 463 24.90 -18.02 -14.17
N ARG A 464 24.58 -17.48 -12.99
CA ARG A 464 24.60 -18.21 -11.72
C ARG A 464 23.19 -18.61 -11.33
N ILE A 465 22.96 -19.91 -11.17
CA ILE A 465 21.68 -20.47 -10.74
C ILE A 465 21.83 -21.11 -9.36
N GLU A 466 20.94 -20.75 -8.44
CA GLU A 466 20.80 -21.38 -7.12
C GLU A 466 19.31 -21.64 -6.93
N ALA A 467 18.85 -22.73 -7.52
CA ALA A 467 17.42 -23.01 -7.66
C ALA A 467 17.00 -24.15 -6.76
N ASP A 468 16.02 -23.91 -5.90
CA ASP A 468 15.40 -24.94 -5.08
C ASP A 468 13.90 -25.06 -5.39
N ALA A 469 13.41 -26.29 -5.28
CA ALA A 469 12.01 -26.64 -5.29
C ALA A 469 11.28 -26.13 -6.54
N GLY A 470 11.82 -26.36 -7.73
CA GLY A 470 11.17 -26.02 -8.99
C GLY A 470 11.54 -27.00 -10.11
N PRO A 471 10.57 -27.42 -10.96
CA PRO A 471 10.81 -28.47 -11.95
C PRO A 471 11.75 -28.06 -13.10
N PHE A 472 11.89 -26.77 -13.41
CA PHE A 472 12.75 -26.32 -14.52
C PHE A 472 13.77 -25.28 -14.06
N GLY A 473 15.05 -25.66 -14.08
CA GLY A 473 16.16 -24.81 -13.67
C GLY A 473 16.45 -23.72 -14.70
N VAL A 474 17.37 -24.00 -15.63
CA VAL A 474 17.80 -23.09 -16.69
C VAL A 474 17.22 -23.51 -18.03
N VAL A 475 16.46 -22.62 -18.68
CA VAL A 475 15.87 -22.85 -19.99
C VAL A 475 16.36 -21.79 -20.97
N LEU A 476 17.13 -22.22 -21.96
CA LEU A 476 17.72 -21.35 -22.97
C LEU A 476 17.32 -21.80 -24.36
N ARG A 477 16.89 -20.85 -25.19
CA ARG A 477 16.70 -21.05 -26.62
C ARG A 477 17.52 -20.06 -27.42
N LYS A 478 18.32 -20.60 -28.34
CA LYS A 478 19.21 -19.85 -29.24
C LYS A 478 20.16 -18.90 -28.51
N CYS A 479 20.73 -19.40 -27.40
CA CYS A 479 21.77 -18.74 -26.64
C CYS A 479 23.16 -19.16 -27.12
N LYS A 480 24.14 -18.24 -27.13
CA LYS A 480 25.50 -18.50 -27.61
C LYS A 480 26.58 -18.03 -26.65
N TYR A 481 27.67 -18.81 -26.55
CA TYR A 481 28.86 -18.52 -25.73
C TYR A 481 28.47 -18.08 -24.30
N THR A 482 27.60 -18.87 -23.69
CA THR A 482 27.01 -18.62 -22.37
C THR A 482 27.62 -19.57 -21.34
N ARG A 483 28.00 -19.00 -20.20
CA ARG A 483 28.46 -19.76 -19.03
C ARG A 483 27.31 -19.94 -18.03
N ILE A 484 27.19 -21.14 -17.48
CA ILE A 484 26.25 -21.50 -16.41
C ILE A 484 27.04 -22.09 -15.24
N HIS A 485 26.68 -21.74 -14.00
CA HIS A 485 27.22 -22.35 -12.78
C HIS A 485 26.26 -22.27 -11.59
N GLY A 486 26.46 -23.11 -10.58
CA GLY A 486 25.74 -23.09 -9.31
C GLY A 486 25.08 -24.44 -9.00
N PHE A 487 23.81 -24.45 -8.59
CA PHE A 487 23.07 -25.67 -8.28
C PHE A 487 21.59 -25.59 -8.62
N VAL A 488 20.99 -26.77 -8.84
CA VAL A 488 19.54 -26.96 -8.89
C VAL A 488 19.17 -28.10 -7.95
N GLU A 489 18.06 -27.96 -7.23
CA GLU A 489 17.64 -28.93 -6.25
C GLU A 489 16.13 -28.99 -6.01
N GLY A 490 15.69 -30.03 -5.31
CA GLY A 490 14.39 -30.08 -4.65
C GLY A 490 13.18 -30.35 -5.55
N ALA A 491 13.37 -30.80 -6.79
CA ALA A 491 12.29 -31.23 -7.67
C ALA A 491 11.92 -32.70 -7.42
N ILE A 492 11.03 -32.95 -6.44
CA ILE A 492 10.60 -34.29 -6.03
C ILE A 492 9.15 -34.53 -6.47
N ALA A 493 8.91 -35.65 -7.16
CA ALA A 493 7.59 -36.10 -7.59
C ALA A 493 6.76 -36.55 -6.38
N SER A 494 6.09 -35.60 -5.74
CA SER A 494 5.31 -35.82 -4.53
C SER A 494 4.08 -34.94 -4.52
N ALA A 495 2.95 -35.45 -4.01
CA ALA A 495 1.75 -34.66 -3.78
C ALA A 495 1.97 -33.50 -2.78
N SER A 496 3.05 -33.55 -1.98
CA SER A 496 3.47 -32.45 -1.09
C SER A 496 4.22 -31.32 -1.81
N GLN A 497 4.55 -31.50 -3.09
CA GLN A 497 5.22 -30.52 -3.95
C GLN A 497 4.39 -30.23 -5.20
N PRO A 498 3.20 -29.59 -5.05
CA PRO A 498 2.26 -29.41 -6.15
C PRO A 498 2.74 -28.47 -7.27
N ASN A 499 3.89 -27.81 -7.09
CA ASN A 499 4.55 -27.03 -8.12
C ASN A 499 5.30 -27.86 -9.17
N TYR A 500 5.54 -29.15 -8.91
CA TYR A 500 6.00 -30.11 -9.90
C TYR A 500 4.82 -30.99 -10.33
N ASP A 501 4.25 -30.72 -11.51
CA ASP A 501 3.17 -31.49 -12.12
C ASP A 501 3.71 -32.78 -12.76
N TYR A 502 4.33 -33.61 -11.92
CA TYR A 502 5.12 -34.77 -12.31
C TYR A 502 4.31 -35.82 -13.09
N VAL A 503 2.97 -35.79 -13.03
CA VAL A 503 2.10 -36.65 -13.83
C VAL A 503 2.19 -36.31 -15.32
N ASN A 504 2.30 -35.02 -15.65
CA ASN A 504 2.27 -34.54 -17.03
C ASN A 504 3.65 -34.09 -17.52
N GLU A 505 4.54 -33.67 -16.63
CA GLU A 505 5.85 -33.13 -16.99
C GLU A 505 7.00 -33.90 -16.31
N THR A 506 8.19 -33.77 -16.88
CA THR A 506 9.43 -34.22 -16.23
C THR A 506 10.31 -33.01 -15.99
N ALA A 507 10.80 -32.87 -14.76
CA ALA A 507 11.72 -31.81 -14.39
C ALA A 507 13.01 -31.87 -15.23
N VAL A 508 13.57 -30.72 -15.60
CA VAL A 508 14.82 -30.62 -16.36
C VAL A 508 15.71 -29.53 -15.78
N ALA A 509 16.92 -29.91 -15.35
CA ALA A 509 17.87 -29.00 -14.72
C ALA A 509 18.38 -27.95 -15.71
N VAL A 510 18.82 -28.39 -16.90
CA VAL A 510 19.25 -27.51 -18.00
C VAL A 510 18.57 -27.93 -19.30
N THR A 511 17.80 -27.03 -19.89
CA THR A 511 17.17 -27.19 -21.21
C THR A 511 17.81 -26.23 -22.20
N LEU A 512 18.39 -26.78 -23.29
CA LEU A 512 19.06 -26.04 -24.35
C LEU A 512 18.43 -26.41 -25.70
N ILE A 513 17.88 -25.41 -26.38
CA ILE A 513 17.32 -25.55 -27.73
C ILE A 513 18.06 -24.60 -28.68
N ASP A 514 18.64 -25.14 -29.75
CA ASP A 514 19.36 -24.38 -30.78
C ASP A 514 20.50 -23.50 -30.24
N CYS A 515 21.13 -23.91 -29.12
CA CYS A 515 22.17 -23.15 -28.43
C CYS A 515 23.59 -23.53 -28.89
N ASP A 516 24.56 -22.62 -28.79
CA ASP A 516 25.91 -22.89 -29.29
C ASP A 516 26.99 -22.43 -28.32
N SER A 517 28.05 -23.23 -28.14
CA SER A 517 29.13 -22.94 -27.19
C SER A 517 28.64 -22.67 -25.77
N ILE A 518 27.84 -23.59 -25.21
CA ILE A 518 27.38 -23.48 -23.82
C ILE A 518 28.37 -24.18 -22.88
N ASP A 519 28.80 -23.48 -21.83
CA ASP A 519 29.69 -24.00 -20.79
C ASP A 519 28.97 -24.03 -19.44
N VAL A 520 28.47 -25.22 -19.05
CA VAL A 520 28.00 -25.47 -17.69
C VAL A 520 29.23 -25.87 -16.86
N SER A 521 29.92 -24.84 -16.37
CA SER A 521 31.24 -24.97 -15.75
C SER A 521 31.26 -25.75 -14.44
N GLN A 522 30.15 -25.71 -13.69
CA GLN A 522 29.91 -26.54 -12.50
C GLN A 522 28.42 -26.46 -12.14
N LEU A 523 27.73 -27.59 -12.11
CA LEU A 523 26.34 -27.66 -11.65
C LEU A 523 26.18 -28.74 -10.59
N GLY A 524 25.79 -28.32 -9.38
CA GLY A 524 25.28 -29.20 -8.35
C GLY A 524 23.85 -29.66 -8.69
N ILE A 525 23.59 -30.96 -8.56
CA ILE A 525 22.24 -31.54 -8.68
C ILE A 525 21.97 -32.35 -7.42
N GLU A 526 20.93 -31.99 -6.67
CA GLU A 526 20.58 -32.61 -5.39
C GLU A 526 19.06 -32.76 -5.26
N ALA A 527 18.58 -33.81 -4.59
CA ALA A 527 17.15 -34.06 -4.39
C ALA A 527 16.31 -33.84 -5.67
N TRP A 528 16.77 -34.41 -6.79
CA TRP A 528 16.25 -34.13 -8.14
C TRP A 528 15.70 -35.39 -8.82
N GLN A 529 14.41 -35.41 -9.14
CA GLN A 529 13.74 -36.50 -9.86
C GLN A 529 13.42 -36.10 -11.30
N GLY A 530 14.45 -35.68 -12.03
CA GLY A 530 14.32 -35.13 -13.38
C GLY A 530 15.57 -35.36 -14.23
N VAL A 531 15.49 -34.89 -15.47
CA VAL A 531 16.57 -34.88 -16.45
C VAL A 531 17.63 -33.86 -16.03
N HIS A 532 18.91 -34.19 -16.22
CA HIS A 532 20.02 -33.29 -15.89
C HIS A 532 20.32 -32.34 -17.05
N LEU A 533 20.30 -32.85 -18.27
CA LEU A 533 20.49 -32.05 -19.47
C LEU A 533 19.54 -32.49 -20.59
N TYR A 534 18.79 -31.54 -21.13
CA TYR A 534 18.10 -31.67 -22.40
C TYR A 534 18.74 -30.74 -23.42
N ALA A 535 19.52 -31.29 -24.35
CA ALA A 535 20.10 -30.55 -25.46
C ALA A 535 19.46 -31.00 -26.79
N SER A 536 18.93 -30.05 -27.54
CA SER A 536 18.43 -30.24 -28.91
C SER A 536 19.03 -29.17 -29.83
N GLY A 537 19.63 -29.55 -30.95
CA GLY A 537 20.30 -28.58 -31.84
C GLY A 537 21.42 -27.80 -31.15
N SER A 538 22.03 -28.36 -30.09
CA SER A 538 22.87 -27.58 -29.18
C SER A 538 24.28 -28.13 -28.95
N THR A 539 25.26 -27.23 -28.77
CA THR A 539 26.63 -27.57 -28.37
C THR A 539 26.85 -27.19 -26.91
N VAL A 540 27.18 -28.16 -26.05
CA VAL A 540 27.35 -27.94 -24.60
C VAL A 540 28.43 -28.82 -23.99
N THR A 541 29.22 -28.23 -23.10
CA THR A 541 30.01 -28.97 -22.10
C THR A 541 29.39 -28.76 -20.73
N MET A 542 29.22 -29.85 -19.97
CA MET A 542 28.64 -29.81 -18.63
C MET A 542 29.50 -30.58 -17.64
N THR A 543 30.01 -29.86 -16.64
CA THR A 543 30.65 -30.43 -15.47
C THR A 543 29.62 -30.56 -14.36
N GLU A 544 29.32 -31.79 -13.97
CA GLU A 544 28.25 -32.10 -13.02
C GLU A 544 28.81 -32.59 -11.68
N SER A 545 28.15 -32.19 -10.60
CA SER A 545 28.32 -32.77 -9.26
C SER A 545 26.95 -33.22 -8.76
N TRP A 546 26.72 -34.52 -8.72
CA TRP A 546 25.41 -35.08 -8.40
C TRP A 546 25.40 -35.83 -7.08
N THR A 547 24.46 -35.44 -6.23
CA THR A 547 24.11 -36.14 -5.00
C THR A 547 22.91 -37.05 -5.29
N GLN A 548 23.11 -38.36 -5.20
CA GLN A 548 22.15 -39.40 -5.64
C GLN A 548 21.00 -39.66 -4.66
N ASP A 549 20.60 -38.65 -3.87
CA ASP A 549 19.56 -38.76 -2.85
C ASP A 549 18.15 -38.92 -3.47
N SER A 550 18.00 -38.60 -4.74
CA SER A 550 16.77 -38.79 -5.51
C SER A 550 17.09 -39.10 -6.96
N LEU A 551 16.31 -40.00 -7.54
CA LEU A 551 16.57 -40.58 -8.86
C LEU A 551 15.49 -40.16 -9.86
N LEU A 552 15.90 -40.03 -11.13
CA LEU A 552 14.99 -39.82 -12.25
C LEU A 552 13.93 -40.92 -12.27
N LEU A 553 12.68 -40.52 -12.43
CA LEU A 553 11.55 -41.43 -12.53
C LEU A 553 11.17 -41.63 -13.99
N ASN A 554 10.76 -42.86 -14.32
CA ASN A 554 10.20 -43.18 -15.62
C ASN A 554 8.67 -42.98 -15.70
N THR A 555 8.04 -42.81 -14.54
CA THR A 555 6.58 -42.62 -14.39
C THR A 555 6.15 -41.18 -14.55
N THR A 556 7.09 -40.25 -14.77
CA THR A 556 6.79 -38.84 -14.98
C THR A 556 6.32 -38.59 -16.41
N GLY A 557 5.50 -37.55 -16.59
CA GLY A 557 5.00 -37.19 -17.92
C GLY A 557 6.07 -36.61 -18.83
N LYS A 558 5.76 -36.36 -20.10
CA LYS A 558 6.77 -36.06 -21.13
C LYS A 558 6.88 -34.58 -21.49
N HIS A 559 6.01 -33.74 -20.95
CA HIS A 559 6.04 -32.31 -21.20
C HIS A 559 7.27 -31.64 -20.59
N GLY A 560 7.80 -30.64 -21.31
CA GLY A 560 8.98 -29.88 -20.89
C GLY A 560 8.64 -28.45 -20.49
N ALA A 561 9.67 -27.62 -20.33
CA ALA A 561 9.52 -26.23 -19.90
C ALA A 561 8.69 -25.35 -20.86
N PHE A 562 8.53 -25.75 -22.12
CA PHE A 562 7.81 -24.95 -23.13
C PHE A 562 6.30 -25.20 -23.15
N GLN A 563 5.82 -26.26 -22.48
CA GLN A 563 4.40 -26.66 -22.51
C GLN A 563 3.45 -25.49 -22.24
N SER A 564 3.75 -24.67 -21.23
CA SER A 564 2.87 -23.59 -20.81
C SER A 564 2.82 -22.45 -21.85
N MET A 565 3.96 -22.13 -22.48
CA MET A 565 4.02 -21.14 -23.56
C MET A 565 3.34 -21.65 -24.84
N SER A 566 3.52 -22.92 -25.18
CA SER A 566 2.88 -23.56 -26.32
C SER A 566 1.36 -23.61 -26.16
N ALA A 567 0.86 -23.92 -24.95
CA ALA A 567 -0.57 -23.87 -24.64
C ALA A 567 -1.16 -22.45 -24.77
N LEU A 568 -0.40 -21.42 -24.40
CA LEU A 568 -0.84 -20.01 -24.51
C LEU A 568 -0.86 -19.50 -25.96
N THR A 569 0.03 -19.98 -26.81
CA THR A 569 0.24 -19.46 -28.17
C THR A 569 -0.32 -20.35 -29.27
N GLY A 570 -0.63 -21.61 -28.96
CA GLY A 570 -0.98 -22.64 -29.95
C GLY A 570 0.23 -23.15 -30.75
N ALA A 571 1.46 -22.74 -30.40
CA ALA A 571 2.67 -23.21 -31.06
C ALA A 571 2.96 -24.69 -30.72
N SER A 572 3.71 -25.37 -31.60
CA SER A 572 4.21 -26.72 -31.31
C SER A 572 5.10 -26.70 -30.06
N GLU A 573 4.92 -27.69 -29.18
CA GLU A 573 5.72 -27.80 -27.97
C GLU A 573 7.16 -28.22 -28.28
N LEU A 574 8.09 -27.49 -27.69
CA LEU A 574 9.52 -27.80 -27.72
C LEU A 574 9.93 -28.53 -26.44
N ALA A 575 11.09 -29.18 -26.47
CA ALA A 575 11.63 -29.90 -25.33
C ALA A 575 10.73 -31.03 -24.79
N VAL A 576 9.88 -31.62 -25.63
CA VAL A 576 9.11 -32.82 -25.28
C VAL A 576 10.08 -34.01 -25.20
N LEU A 577 9.99 -34.77 -24.11
CA LEU A 577 10.83 -35.95 -23.93
C LEU A 577 10.37 -37.07 -24.89
N PRO A 578 11.31 -37.85 -25.47
CA PRO A 578 10.99 -39.02 -26.25
C PRO A 578 10.09 -40.01 -25.50
N ALA A 579 9.25 -40.74 -26.24
CA ALA A 579 8.33 -41.74 -25.70
C ALA A 579 9.03 -42.97 -25.06
N THR A 580 10.34 -43.09 -25.21
CA THR A 580 11.15 -44.11 -24.54
C THR A 580 11.21 -43.86 -23.03
N ASN A 581 11.87 -44.78 -22.31
CA ASN A 581 12.19 -44.49 -20.92
C ASN A 581 13.02 -43.21 -20.78
N ASN A 582 12.85 -42.52 -19.66
CA ASN A 582 13.53 -41.26 -19.40
C ASN A 582 15.04 -41.46 -19.30
N SER A 583 15.81 -40.47 -19.76
CA SER A 583 17.27 -40.43 -19.70
C SER A 583 17.76 -39.27 -18.85
N TYR A 584 18.90 -39.43 -18.18
CA TYR A 584 19.53 -38.32 -17.46
C TYR A 584 20.05 -37.23 -18.43
N PHE A 585 20.57 -37.65 -19.60
CA PHE A 585 21.13 -36.76 -20.61
C PHE A 585 20.49 -36.98 -21.98
N TYR A 586 19.98 -35.93 -22.60
CA TYR A 586 19.50 -35.95 -23.98
C TYR A 586 20.42 -35.12 -24.87
N ALA A 587 20.91 -35.72 -25.95
CA ALA A 587 21.63 -35.05 -27.03
C ALA A 587 20.89 -35.34 -28.34
N LEU A 588 19.98 -34.44 -28.71
CA LEU A 588 19.03 -34.61 -29.81
C LEU A 588 19.31 -33.65 -30.97
N ASN A 589 18.81 -33.98 -32.15
CA ASN A 589 18.72 -33.06 -33.30
C ASN A 589 20.04 -32.32 -33.58
N MET A 590 21.12 -33.05 -33.84
CA MET A 590 22.47 -32.57 -34.15
C MET A 590 23.22 -31.97 -32.96
N SER A 591 22.82 -32.29 -31.73
CA SER A 591 23.53 -31.80 -30.54
C SER A 591 24.90 -32.45 -30.36
N SER A 592 25.85 -31.68 -29.84
CA SER A 592 27.16 -32.16 -29.42
C SER A 592 27.33 -31.88 -27.93
N VAL A 593 27.29 -32.94 -27.13
CA VAL A 593 27.28 -32.86 -25.66
C VAL A 593 28.54 -33.50 -25.10
N THR A 594 29.18 -32.84 -24.13
CA THR A 594 30.23 -33.45 -23.30
C THR A 594 29.84 -33.35 -21.83
N ILE A 595 29.74 -34.48 -21.14
CA ILE A 595 29.51 -34.57 -19.69
C ILE A 595 30.84 -34.86 -19.00
N LYS A 596 31.19 -34.09 -17.98
CA LYS A 596 32.48 -34.12 -17.30
C LYS A 596 32.38 -34.36 -15.80
N ASN A 597 33.38 -35.04 -15.24
CA ASN A 597 33.64 -35.17 -13.79
C ASN A 597 32.50 -35.79 -12.97
N MET A 598 31.70 -36.66 -13.58
CA MET A 598 30.58 -37.33 -12.94
C MET A 598 30.97 -38.72 -12.43
N THR A 599 30.62 -39.07 -11.19
CA THR A 599 30.72 -40.44 -10.66
C THR A 599 29.33 -40.94 -10.30
N CYS A 600 29.01 -42.17 -10.69
CA CYS A 600 27.69 -42.75 -10.44
C CYS A 600 27.69 -44.28 -10.39
N ASP A 601 26.98 -44.85 -9.42
CA ASP A 601 26.63 -46.28 -9.39
C ASP A 601 25.15 -46.47 -9.78
N MET A 602 24.92 -46.84 -11.04
CA MET A 602 23.60 -47.17 -11.61
C MET A 602 23.26 -48.67 -11.54
N SER A 603 23.98 -49.47 -10.74
CA SER A 603 23.68 -50.90 -10.60
C SER A 603 22.48 -51.21 -9.70
N GLY A 604 22.09 -50.25 -8.85
CA GLY A 604 20.96 -50.38 -7.93
C GLY A 604 19.61 -50.48 -8.64
N ALA A 605 18.65 -51.16 -8.00
CA ALA A 605 17.30 -51.37 -8.55
C ALA A 605 16.54 -50.07 -8.87
N GLY A 606 16.87 -48.95 -8.22
CA GLY A 606 16.28 -47.63 -8.50
C GLY A 606 16.57 -47.10 -9.92
N PHE A 607 17.61 -47.60 -10.58
CA PHE A 607 17.99 -47.24 -11.96
C PHE A 607 17.44 -48.18 -13.02
N ALA A 608 16.73 -49.25 -12.63
CA ALA A 608 16.35 -50.35 -13.52
C ALA A 608 15.35 -49.99 -14.65
N ASN A 609 14.92 -48.74 -14.76
CA ASN A 609 13.99 -48.27 -15.78
C ASN A 609 14.36 -46.90 -16.37
N THR A 610 15.57 -46.39 -16.15
CA THR A 610 16.05 -45.14 -16.73
C THR A 610 17.33 -45.37 -17.51
N PHE A 611 17.53 -44.60 -18.58
CA PHE A 611 18.76 -44.64 -19.36
C PHE A 611 19.73 -43.57 -18.86
N LEU A 612 21.03 -43.77 -19.05
CA LEU A 612 21.98 -42.67 -18.86
C LEU A 612 21.78 -41.58 -19.91
N CYS A 613 21.69 -41.97 -21.19
CA CYS A 613 21.56 -40.99 -22.27
C CYS A 613 20.65 -41.42 -23.41
N THR A 614 20.16 -40.43 -24.17
CA THR A 614 19.45 -40.66 -25.44
C THR A 614 19.98 -39.72 -26.52
N THR A 615 20.25 -40.31 -27.68
CA THR A 615 20.47 -39.62 -28.96
C THR A 615 19.47 -40.15 -29.99
N ASN A 616 19.03 -39.32 -30.94
CA ASN A 616 17.91 -39.67 -31.84
C ASN A 616 18.24 -39.58 -33.34
N GLU A 617 19.48 -39.27 -33.71
CA GLU A 617 19.87 -39.13 -35.12
C GLU A 617 21.38 -39.24 -35.34
N ALA A 618 21.78 -39.44 -36.59
CA ALA A 618 23.15 -39.79 -36.98
C ALA A 618 24.20 -38.70 -36.75
N ASN A 619 23.81 -37.45 -36.49
CA ASN A 619 24.74 -36.32 -36.26
C ASN A 619 24.80 -35.87 -34.80
N SER A 620 23.94 -36.41 -33.93
CA SER A 620 24.03 -36.13 -32.50
C SER A 620 25.18 -36.89 -31.85
N ARG A 621 25.84 -36.31 -30.86
CA ARG A 621 26.98 -36.92 -30.16
C ARG A 621 26.89 -36.64 -28.66
N ILE A 622 27.28 -37.63 -27.87
CA ILE A 622 27.49 -37.46 -26.43
C ILE A 622 28.80 -38.11 -26.01
N LEU A 623 29.64 -37.34 -25.33
CA LEU A 623 30.91 -37.75 -24.77
C LEU A 623 30.84 -37.74 -23.24
N PHE A 624 31.26 -38.82 -22.60
CA PHE A 624 31.51 -38.86 -21.16
C PHE A 624 33.02 -38.78 -20.90
N GLU A 625 33.48 -37.66 -20.33
CA GLU A 625 34.90 -37.37 -20.11
C GLU A 625 35.22 -37.33 -18.62
N ASN A 626 36.23 -38.08 -18.18
CA ASN A 626 36.64 -38.19 -16.79
C ASN A 626 35.46 -38.58 -15.87
N THR A 627 34.71 -39.60 -16.27
CA THR A 627 33.56 -40.11 -15.53
C THR A 627 33.84 -41.49 -14.93
N LYS A 628 32.99 -41.91 -13.98
CA LYS A 628 32.97 -43.28 -13.45
C LYS A 628 31.53 -43.74 -13.31
N VAL A 629 30.93 -44.23 -14.39
CA VAL A 629 29.51 -44.67 -14.39
C VAL A 629 29.39 -46.20 -14.46
N TYR A 630 29.08 -46.82 -13.33
CA TYR A 630 28.94 -48.27 -13.21
C TYR A 630 27.49 -48.72 -13.35
N PHE A 631 27.17 -49.68 -14.22
CA PHE A 631 25.79 -50.16 -14.44
C PHE A 631 25.51 -51.56 -13.86
N GLY A 632 26.52 -52.25 -13.33
CA GLY A 632 26.40 -53.66 -12.96
C GLY A 632 25.78 -54.49 -14.09
N SER A 633 24.68 -55.18 -13.80
CA SER A 633 23.93 -56.00 -14.77
C SER A 633 22.81 -55.26 -15.52
N SER A 634 22.46 -54.03 -15.14
CA SER A 634 21.31 -53.29 -15.69
C SER A 634 21.50 -52.92 -17.17
N ARG A 635 22.73 -52.53 -17.55
CA ARG A 635 23.12 -52.15 -18.93
C ARG A 635 22.21 -51.12 -19.62
N LEU A 636 21.45 -50.33 -18.86
CA LEU A 636 20.56 -49.27 -19.37
C LEU A 636 21.33 -47.99 -19.70
N LEU A 637 22.24 -48.07 -20.66
CA LEU A 637 23.02 -46.91 -21.10
C LEU A 637 22.22 -46.00 -22.05
N HIS A 638 21.51 -46.59 -23.01
CA HIS A 638 20.84 -45.89 -24.10
C HIS A 638 19.63 -46.68 -24.63
N PRO A 639 18.59 -46.05 -25.20
CA PRO A 639 17.49 -46.77 -25.84
C PRO A 639 17.93 -47.53 -27.10
N LEU A 640 17.20 -48.60 -27.43
CA LEU A 640 17.44 -49.39 -28.65
C LEU A 640 16.79 -48.73 -29.88
N ASN A 641 17.36 -47.60 -30.31
CA ASN A 641 16.84 -46.79 -31.42
C ASN A 641 17.84 -46.63 -32.59
N GLY A 642 18.92 -47.41 -32.61
CA GLY A 642 19.91 -47.44 -33.71
C GLY A 642 21.07 -46.44 -33.59
N TYR A 643 21.16 -45.65 -32.52
CA TYR A 643 22.14 -44.57 -32.40
C TYR A 643 23.19 -44.75 -31.30
N TRP A 644 23.46 -45.99 -30.90
CA TRP A 644 24.49 -46.31 -29.89
C TRP A 644 25.90 -45.87 -30.29
N SER A 645 26.17 -45.75 -31.59
CA SER A 645 27.43 -45.24 -32.13
C SER A 645 27.69 -43.77 -31.85
N ASN A 646 26.70 -43.03 -31.33
CA ASN A 646 26.84 -41.63 -30.96
C ASN A 646 27.50 -41.41 -29.58
N ILE A 647 27.69 -42.49 -28.83
CA ILE A 647 28.24 -42.46 -27.47
C ILE A 647 29.74 -42.68 -27.54
N ASP A 648 30.48 -41.79 -26.89
CA ASP A 648 31.94 -41.91 -26.75
C ASP A 648 32.37 -41.63 -25.31
N THR A 649 33.58 -42.04 -24.96
CA THR A 649 34.11 -41.92 -23.61
C THR A 649 35.60 -41.64 -23.59
N ILE A 650 36.04 -40.79 -22.67
CA ILE A 650 37.46 -40.53 -22.38
C ILE A 650 37.65 -40.68 -20.87
N ASN A 651 38.57 -41.55 -20.46
CA ASN A 651 38.89 -41.77 -19.04
C ASN A 651 37.68 -42.24 -18.19
N ASP A 652 36.81 -43.11 -18.74
CA ASP A 652 35.79 -43.85 -17.98
C ASP A 652 36.12 -45.36 -17.98
N PRO A 653 36.28 -45.99 -16.80
CA PRO A 653 36.69 -47.38 -16.71
C PRO A 653 35.56 -48.40 -16.93
N TYR A 654 34.29 -47.97 -16.99
CA TYR A 654 33.13 -48.87 -16.97
C TYR A 654 32.31 -48.80 -18.25
N ILE A 655 31.94 -47.61 -18.74
CA ILE A 655 31.07 -47.42 -19.92
C ILE A 655 31.55 -48.21 -21.15
N PRO A 656 32.86 -48.21 -21.51
CA PRO A 656 33.34 -48.98 -22.66
C PRO A 656 32.96 -50.46 -22.61
N SER A 657 32.96 -51.09 -21.42
CA SER A 657 32.62 -52.51 -21.29
C SER A 657 31.14 -52.83 -21.62
N TYR A 658 30.26 -51.84 -21.54
CA TYR A 658 28.85 -51.97 -21.89
C TYR A 658 28.57 -51.69 -23.37
N LEU A 659 29.50 -51.02 -24.06
CA LEU A 659 29.43 -50.74 -25.51
C LEU A 659 30.04 -51.86 -26.37
N VAL A 660 30.71 -52.84 -25.75
CA VAL A 660 31.55 -53.83 -26.43
C VAL A 660 30.95 -55.23 -26.33
N PRO A 661 30.79 -55.95 -27.45
CA PRO A 661 30.48 -57.37 -27.44
C PRO A 661 31.62 -58.20 -26.81
N SER A 662 31.29 -59.36 -26.24
CA SER A 662 32.30 -60.29 -25.71
C SER A 662 33.38 -60.60 -26.76
N GLY A 663 34.65 -60.64 -26.35
CA GLY A 663 35.79 -60.94 -27.24
C GLY A 663 36.19 -59.79 -28.18
N HIS A 664 35.79 -58.54 -27.90
CA HIS A 664 36.16 -57.38 -28.70
C HIS A 664 36.75 -56.25 -27.82
N THR A 665 37.35 -55.24 -28.45
CA THR A 665 37.75 -53.97 -27.82
C THR A 665 37.04 -52.80 -28.49
N TYR A 666 36.52 -51.86 -27.69
CA TYR A 666 35.93 -50.62 -28.22
C TYR A 666 37.01 -49.77 -28.86
N ILE A 667 36.79 -49.32 -30.10
CA ILE A 667 37.67 -48.35 -30.77
C ILE A 667 36.95 -47.02 -31.05
N GLY A 668 35.81 -46.80 -30.39
CA GLY A 668 35.00 -45.59 -30.53
C GLY A 668 33.90 -45.71 -31.59
N ARG A 669 32.91 -44.82 -31.49
CA ARG A 669 31.81 -44.63 -32.47
C ARG A 669 31.04 -45.90 -32.82
N GLY A 670 30.72 -46.72 -31.83
CA GLY A 670 30.00 -47.98 -32.02
C GLY A 670 30.77 -49.05 -32.78
N LYS A 671 32.09 -48.88 -32.96
CA LYS A 671 32.95 -49.86 -33.61
C LYS A 671 33.78 -50.60 -32.57
N CYS A 672 33.89 -51.91 -32.78
CA CYS A 672 34.77 -52.76 -32.00
C CYS A 672 35.67 -53.56 -32.95
N ILE A 673 36.87 -53.91 -32.49
CA ILE A 673 37.75 -54.85 -33.17
C ILE A 673 37.78 -56.17 -32.37
N ALA A 674 37.75 -57.31 -33.06
CA ALA A 674 37.87 -58.60 -32.42
C ALA A 674 39.24 -58.72 -31.73
N LEU A 675 39.25 -59.26 -30.52
CA LEU A 675 40.47 -59.57 -29.79
C LEU A 675 41.08 -60.84 -30.40
N ASP A 676 42.20 -60.71 -31.10
CA ASP A 676 43.03 -61.83 -31.55
C ASP A 676 44.18 -62.01 -30.55
N TYR A 677 43.93 -62.76 -29.48
CA TYR A 677 44.99 -63.10 -28.52
C TYR A 677 45.84 -64.24 -29.11
N THR A 678 46.96 -63.90 -29.73
CA THR A 678 48.13 -64.79 -29.70
C THR A 678 48.81 -64.60 -28.36
N SER A 679 48.69 -65.58 -27.47
CA SER A 679 49.38 -65.56 -26.17
C SER A 679 50.89 -65.45 -26.38
N THR A 680 51.46 -64.27 -26.15
CA THR A 680 52.89 -64.13 -25.90
C THR A 680 53.08 -64.19 -24.39
N THR A 681 53.81 -65.19 -23.92
CA THR A 681 54.19 -65.31 -22.52
C THR A 681 55.03 -64.08 -22.17
N LEU A 682 54.51 -63.19 -21.32
CA LEU A 682 55.29 -62.10 -20.73
C LEU A 682 56.35 -62.71 -19.80
N ALA A 683 57.59 -62.23 -19.89
CA ALA A 683 58.62 -62.56 -18.94
C ALA A 683 58.25 -62.02 -17.53
N ALA A 684 58.85 -62.58 -16.48
CA ALA A 684 58.57 -62.20 -15.10
C ALA A 684 58.90 -60.72 -14.77
N ASP A 685 59.59 -60.02 -15.67
CA ASP A 685 59.90 -58.59 -15.60
C ASP A 685 58.89 -57.69 -16.36
N GLY A 686 57.87 -58.28 -16.98
CA GLY A 686 56.84 -57.56 -17.72
C GLY A 686 57.17 -57.21 -19.17
N THR A 687 58.18 -57.85 -19.78
CA THR A 687 58.49 -57.72 -21.22
C THR A 687 57.98 -58.87 -22.09
#